data_AF-A0A9D2PRJ4-F1
#
_entry.id   AF-A0A9D2PRJ4-F1
#
_cell.length_a   1.000
_cell.length_b   1.000
_cell.length_c   1.000
_cell.angle_alpha   90.00
_cell.angle_beta   90.00
_cell.angle_gamma   90.00
#
_symmetry.space_group_name_H-M   'P 1'
#
loop_
_entity.id
_entity.type
_entity.pdbx_description
1 polymer ?
#
loop_
_entity_poly.entity_id
_entity_poly.type
_entity_poly.pdbx_seq_one_letter_code
_entity_poly.pdbx_strand_id
1 'polypeptide(L)'
;MKKEIIRKTIVLLLVFIAALIFYFISAQNTMEKEETIYASMTEPHLPVVYAAMDGRKVNPMHGYVQDLGNAVARSSITLLPENRELEIIIENYGNTVTEIQYEIRNLSMDRLVENTRLESWEQREDGIYAALPIQNLITKEEPYLLTLILDTGESKINYYTRILWSDYTYGADFIQLAEEFSRKSLNNQTARDLVSYLETDPSEDNSSLGMTTIRTSFDHLTWYGLKAEMVGDPSVTLKELDGTMGQVQVCYQIHLTDSANQVRTLDVKDYYTMRWNEQRIYMMNYSRQADEVFSEIQPEISGKRLMLGITNDQMVSSLKSPDHTYIAFETNRELWRYDQEEGELLRIFSFAGVGDEDIRSSYDSHDIKILSVRDNGDVYFLVYGYMNRGTAEGQMGVTLYHYIQNRDTVQENIFIPVEESFESLQWELNQLAYLNENEMLYLLLNQSICGIDLSSNELVVVARGLTLGEYAVSSNQQRIAWKEETNPGQNDRIHVMDLNTAQKDEIQADQGDYIQVLGFVGSDLIYGLGHQTDQWISNGRVRELPMYALYIIGTDMEVESQYQEEGIYISDVNVQDGRIHLNRMVKVSDQSYVFQNEDTIVCNEDISIDPLEGIGWYVSQDMGKRYFVQLDQTVDQPLQTREPSSYSYRDNVMAAAATVSREDRGNVIFCAYAQGRFLGSFTEFKEAVDAAYDDMGLVTDENQHILWDRINRRNAASSRNEGGSAMERHLSGFSENTLYEDGLMLIDARGCDLNQVLYFIDKGYPVIAYTENGAVRITGYDTYNITITDSSSGESYKMGLGDATTYFQSLGNDFICGKMIR
;
A
#
# COMPACT_ATOMS: atom_id res chain seq x y z
N MET A 1 61.78 -5.43 43.14
CA MET A 1 60.72 -5.85 42.21
C MET A 1 59.32 -5.89 42.83
N LYS A 2 59.01 -6.63 43.91
CA LYS A 2 57.61 -6.73 44.42
C LYS A 2 56.98 -5.41 44.91
N LYS A 3 57.75 -4.48 45.50
CA LYS A 3 57.21 -3.19 46.01
C LYS A 3 56.86 -2.17 44.91
N GLU A 4 57.56 -2.17 43.77
CA GLU A 4 57.25 -1.26 42.66
C GLU A 4 56.03 -1.72 41.86
N ILE A 5 55.84 -3.03 41.71
CA ILE A 5 54.69 -3.59 41.02
C ILE A 5 53.41 -3.29 41.81
N ILE A 6 53.41 -3.50 43.13
CA ILE A 6 52.25 -3.18 43.99
C ILE A 6 51.92 -1.68 43.94
N ARG A 7 52.92 -0.79 43.91
CA ARG A 7 52.70 0.65 43.84
C ARG A 7 52.11 1.07 42.49
N LYS A 8 52.54 0.45 41.38
CA LYS A 8 51.95 0.69 40.05
C LYS A 8 50.52 0.15 39.96
N THR A 9 50.24 -1.01 40.54
CA THR A 9 48.87 -1.58 40.56
C THR A 9 47.90 -0.71 41.37
N ILE A 10 48.32 -0.18 42.52
CA ILE A 10 47.48 0.72 43.33
C ILE A 10 47.23 2.06 42.61
N VAL A 11 48.23 2.62 41.94
CA VAL A 11 48.06 3.85 41.16
C VAL A 11 47.12 3.62 39.96
N LEU A 12 47.24 2.49 39.26
CA LEU A 12 46.33 2.13 38.16
C LEU A 12 44.90 1.92 38.65
N LEU A 13 44.70 1.29 39.81
CA LEU A 13 43.38 1.11 40.41
C LEU A 13 42.74 2.46 40.78
N LEU A 14 43.53 3.40 41.33
CA LEU A 14 43.04 4.74 41.66
C LEU A 14 42.70 5.57 40.41
N VAL A 15 43.48 5.45 39.34
CA VAL A 15 43.17 6.08 38.04
C VAL A 15 41.90 5.47 37.43
N PHE A 16 41.73 4.15 37.52
CA PHE A 16 40.53 3.47 37.04
C PHE A 16 39.27 3.89 37.81
N ILE A 17 39.35 3.97 39.15
CA ILE A 17 38.22 4.44 39.98
C ILE A 17 37.92 5.92 39.70
N ALA A 18 38.94 6.77 39.54
CA ALA A 18 38.73 8.17 39.20
C ALA A 18 38.12 8.34 37.80
N ALA A 19 38.51 7.51 36.82
CA ALA A 19 37.91 7.47 35.49
C ALA A 19 36.46 6.95 35.53
N LEU A 20 36.15 5.96 36.38
CA LEU A 20 34.79 5.47 36.60
C LEU A 20 33.90 6.52 37.24
N ILE A 21 34.40 7.25 38.25
CA ILE A 21 33.67 8.34 38.89
C ILE A 21 33.50 9.50 37.91
N PHE A 22 34.53 9.84 37.12
CA PHE A 22 34.41 10.87 36.09
C PHE A 22 33.47 10.45 34.97
N TYR A 23 33.44 9.17 34.58
CA TYR A 23 32.49 8.62 33.63
C TYR A 23 31.07 8.61 34.20
N PHE A 24 30.87 8.25 35.47
CA PHE A 24 29.54 8.32 36.09
C PHE A 24 29.07 9.76 36.27
N ILE A 25 29.94 10.68 36.67
CA ILE A 25 29.61 12.11 36.78
C ILE A 25 29.41 12.71 35.38
N SER A 26 30.19 12.30 34.38
CA SER A 26 30.01 12.72 32.99
C SER A 26 28.71 12.16 32.45
N ALA A 27 28.42 10.87 32.59
CA ALA A 27 27.17 10.23 32.17
C ALA A 27 25.94 10.79 32.90
N GLN A 28 26.08 11.13 34.19
CA GLN A 28 25.02 11.78 34.97
C GLN A 28 24.88 13.28 34.64
N ASN A 29 25.90 13.91 34.04
CA ASN A 29 25.87 15.29 33.54
C ASN A 29 25.57 15.38 32.03
N THR A 30 25.79 14.34 31.22
CA THR A 30 25.30 14.19 29.83
C THR A 30 23.92 13.56 29.77
N MET A 31 23.43 12.96 30.88
CA MET A 31 22.03 13.08 31.27
C MET A 31 21.75 14.53 31.70
N GLU A 32 22.13 15.50 30.86
CA GLU A 32 21.51 16.80 30.88
C GLU A 32 20.02 16.52 30.67
N LYS A 33 19.20 17.05 31.57
CA LYS A 33 17.76 17.11 31.41
C LYS A 33 17.49 17.57 29.98
N GLU A 34 17.13 16.65 29.09
CA GLU A 34 16.41 17.01 27.88
C GLU A 34 15.27 17.89 28.39
N GLU A 35 15.24 19.14 27.96
CA GLU A 35 14.10 20.01 28.22
C GLU A 35 12.92 19.40 27.47
N THR A 36 12.28 18.37 28.05
CA THR A 36 11.04 17.81 27.53
C THR A 36 10.03 18.93 27.53
N ILE A 37 9.76 19.48 26.34
CA ILE A 37 8.72 20.46 26.11
C ILE A 37 7.40 19.72 26.28
N TYR A 38 6.71 19.99 27.39
CA TYR A 38 5.35 19.53 27.61
C TYR A 38 4.40 20.48 26.88
N ALA A 39 3.81 20.03 25.78
CA ALA A 39 2.82 20.79 25.03
C ALA A 39 1.63 19.89 24.67
N SER A 40 0.49 20.48 24.30
CA SER A 40 -0.50 19.82 23.45
C SER A 40 0.08 19.69 22.04
N MET A 41 -0.36 18.70 21.27
CA MET A 41 -0.05 18.65 19.84
C MET A 41 -0.56 19.95 19.20
N THR A 42 0.26 20.59 18.38
CA THR A 42 -0.14 21.84 17.71
C THR A 42 -1.19 21.54 16.64
N GLU A 43 -2.10 22.47 16.36
CA GLU A 43 -3.07 22.30 15.26
C GLU A 43 -2.39 22.26 13.89
N PRO A 44 -3.05 21.76 12.82
CA PRO A 44 -2.51 21.89 11.47
C PRO A 44 -2.37 23.35 11.05
N HIS A 45 -1.29 23.68 10.37
CA HIS A 45 -0.97 25.02 9.86
C HIS A 45 -0.85 25.07 8.35
N LEU A 46 -0.47 24.00 7.64
CA LEU A 46 -0.15 24.09 6.21
C LEU A 46 -1.39 24.47 5.36
N PRO A 47 -1.22 25.27 4.28
CA PRO A 47 -2.29 25.56 3.32
C PRO A 47 -2.77 24.32 2.57
N VAL A 48 -4.01 24.36 2.09
CA VAL A 48 -4.57 23.35 1.16
C VAL A 48 -4.75 23.97 -0.21
N VAL A 49 -4.37 23.25 -1.26
CA VAL A 49 -4.50 23.71 -2.65
C VAL A 49 -5.54 22.86 -3.37
N TYR A 50 -6.39 23.48 -4.16
CA TYR A 50 -7.35 22.81 -5.03
C TYR A 50 -7.04 23.17 -6.48
N ALA A 51 -7.23 22.21 -7.39
CA ALA A 51 -7.41 22.54 -8.80
C ALA A 51 -8.85 23.04 -9.02
N ALA A 52 -9.05 23.85 -10.06
CA ALA A 52 -10.39 24.18 -10.53
C ALA A 52 -10.70 23.48 -11.85
N MET A 53 -11.80 22.75 -11.90
CA MET A 53 -12.33 22.12 -13.11
C MET A 53 -13.79 22.52 -13.29
N ASP A 54 -14.11 23.16 -14.42
CA ASP A 54 -15.45 23.70 -14.73
C ASP A 54 -16.02 24.60 -13.61
N GLY A 55 -15.14 25.45 -13.03
CA GLY A 55 -15.50 26.38 -11.95
C GLY A 55 -15.72 25.74 -10.58
N ARG A 56 -15.41 24.45 -10.40
CA ARG A 56 -15.51 23.72 -9.12
C ARG A 56 -14.13 23.46 -8.51
N LYS A 57 -14.03 23.52 -7.18
CA LYS A 57 -12.88 23.02 -6.41
C LYS A 57 -12.85 21.49 -6.51
N VAL A 58 -11.76 20.94 -7.01
CA VAL A 58 -11.52 19.49 -7.12
C VAL A 58 -10.05 19.20 -6.81
N ASN A 59 -9.72 17.92 -6.60
CA ASN A 59 -8.34 17.48 -6.33
C ASN A 59 -7.71 18.29 -5.19
N PRO A 60 -8.26 18.21 -3.95
CA PRO A 60 -7.57 18.76 -2.78
C PRO A 60 -6.15 18.18 -2.70
N MET A 61 -5.17 19.05 -2.51
CA MET A 61 -3.76 18.73 -2.37
C MET A 61 -3.29 19.22 -0.99
N HIS A 62 -2.78 18.29 -0.21
CA HIS A 62 -2.12 18.55 1.07
C HIS A 62 -0.64 18.87 0.83
N GLY A 63 -0.09 19.76 1.66
CA GLY A 63 1.24 20.31 1.46
C GLY A 63 2.34 19.46 2.10
N TYR A 64 3.38 19.15 1.33
CA TYR A 64 4.53 18.38 1.80
C TYR A 64 5.74 19.28 2.02
N VAL A 65 6.39 19.19 3.18
CA VAL A 65 7.67 19.88 3.44
C VAL A 65 8.89 19.05 3.02
N GLN A 66 8.64 17.83 2.53
CA GLN A 66 9.61 16.95 1.86
C GLN A 66 9.38 17.00 0.34
N ASP A 67 10.40 16.60 -0.43
CA ASP A 67 10.21 16.31 -1.85
C ASP A 67 9.92 14.82 -2.03
N LEU A 68 8.69 14.49 -2.41
CA LEU A 68 8.26 13.11 -2.65
C LEU A 68 8.32 12.69 -4.12
N GLY A 69 8.68 13.61 -5.02
CA GLY A 69 8.76 13.33 -6.46
C GLY A 69 7.53 12.60 -7.01
N ASN A 70 7.76 11.47 -7.68
CA ASN A 70 6.70 10.69 -8.32
C ASN A 70 6.00 9.69 -7.38
N ALA A 71 6.44 9.53 -6.13
CA ALA A 71 5.85 8.58 -5.19
C ALA A 71 4.36 8.88 -4.91
N VAL A 72 3.99 10.15 -4.90
CA VAL A 72 2.61 10.63 -4.70
C VAL A 72 1.95 11.11 -5.99
N ALA A 73 2.51 10.78 -7.17
CA ALA A 73 1.98 11.24 -8.45
C ALA A 73 0.55 10.77 -8.72
N ARG A 74 0.16 9.60 -8.20
CA ARG A 74 -1.19 9.04 -8.39
C ARG A 74 -2.23 9.50 -7.36
N SER A 75 -1.89 10.50 -6.54
CA SER A 75 -2.85 11.14 -5.63
C SER A 75 -4.02 11.79 -6.37
N SER A 76 -3.77 12.43 -7.52
CA SER A 76 -4.79 12.99 -8.39
C SER A 76 -4.29 13.24 -9.82
N ILE A 77 -5.21 13.41 -10.76
CA ILE A 77 -4.96 13.91 -12.12
C ILE A 77 -5.89 15.08 -12.44
N THR A 78 -5.34 16.12 -13.06
CA THR A 78 -6.01 17.37 -13.38
C THR A 78 -6.00 17.59 -14.90
N LEU A 79 -7.18 17.75 -15.48
CA LEU A 79 -7.30 18.07 -16.90
C LEU A 79 -6.98 19.53 -17.15
N LEU A 80 -6.12 19.79 -18.14
CA LEU A 80 -5.83 21.16 -18.55
C LEU A 80 -6.97 21.72 -19.40
N PRO A 81 -7.38 22.99 -19.16
CA PRO A 81 -8.33 23.66 -20.03
C PRO A 81 -7.72 23.93 -21.42
N GLU A 82 -8.56 24.29 -22.40
CA GLU A 82 -8.12 24.51 -23.78
C GLU A 82 -7.03 25.59 -23.91
N ASN A 83 -7.13 26.65 -23.11
CA ASN A 83 -6.12 27.72 -23.01
C ASN A 83 -4.88 27.33 -22.19
N ARG A 84 -4.92 26.19 -21.49
CA ARG A 84 -3.88 25.66 -20.59
C ARG A 84 -3.51 26.56 -19.43
N GLU A 85 -4.39 27.50 -19.09
CA GLU A 85 -4.27 28.28 -17.86
C GLU A 85 -4.92 27.46 -16.75
N LEU A 86 -4.13 26.64 -16.06
CA LEU A 86 -4.64 25.80 -14.98
C LEU A 86 -4.97 26.70 -13.78
N GLU A 87 -6.25 26.80 -13.45
CA GLU A 87 -6.72 27.54 -12.28
C GLU A 87 -6.50 26.72 -11.00
N ILE A 88 -5.95 27.38 -9.99
CA ILE A 88 -5.75 26.84 -8.65
C ILE A 88 -6.34 27.77 -7.59
N ILE A 89 -6.81 27.19 -6.49
CA ILE A 89 -7.36 27.89 -5.35
C ILE A 89 -6.60 27.43 -4.10
N ILE A 90 -6.05 28.38 -3.34
CA ILE A 90 -5.25 28.10 -2.14
C ILE A 90 -6.01 28.61 -0.92
N GLU A 91 -6.35 27.70 -0.02
CA GLU A 91 -6.87 28.02 1.31
C GLU A 91 -5.69 28.17 2.26
N ASN A 92 -5.39 29.41 2.65
CA ASN A 92 -4.12 29.74 3.31
C ASN A 92 -4.06 29.38 4.80
N TYR A 93 -5.20 29.19 5.48
CA TYR A 93 -5.27 28.92 6.92
C TYR A 93 -4.40 29.85 7.79
N GLY A 94 -4.39 31.15 7.47
CA GLY A 94 -3.61 32.16 8.20
C GLY A 94 -2.17 32.36 7.72
N ASN A 95 -1.67 31.53 6.79
CA ASN A 95 -0.35 31.71 6.19
C ASN A 95 -0.31 32.90 5.23
N THR A 96 0.87 33.51 5.14
CA THR A 96 1.19 34.51 4.11
C THR A 96 1.96 33.83 2.99
N VAL A 97 1.37 33.70 1.80
CA VAL A 97 2.08 33.19 0.63
C VAL A 97 2.89 34.33 0.01
N THR A 98 4.21 34.14 -0.06
CA THR A 98 5.15 35.14 -0.59
C THR A 98 5.61 34.81 -2.01
N GLU A 99 5.54 33.55 -2.41
CA GLU A 99 5.88 33.08 -3.74
C GLU A 99 5.04 31.86 -4.13
N ILE A 100 4.68 31.80 -5.42
CA ILE A 100 4.06 30.63 -6.05
C ILE A 100 4.93 30.25 -7.25
N GLN A 101 5.41 29.02 -7.28
CA GLN A 101 6.21 28.44 -8.36
C GLN A 101 5.61 27.08 -8.74
N TYR A 102 5.75 26.66 -9.98
CA TYR A 102 5.46 25.27 -10.36
C TYR A 102 6.55 24.69 -11.25
N GLU A 103 6.72 23.38 -11.12
CA GLU A 103 7.58 22.54 -11.94
C GLU A 103 6.75 21.46 -12.64
N ILE A 104 7.06 21.17 -13.90
CA ILE A 104 6.45 20.07 -14.67
C ILE A 104 7.56 19.13 -15.13
N ARG A 105 7.44 17.84 -14.82
CA ARG A 105 8.36 16.77 -15.26
C ARG A 105 7.60 15.60 -15.86
N ASN A 106 8.30 14.75 -16.61
CA ASN A 106 7.77 13.42 -16.91
C ASN A 106 7.72 12.56 -15.64
N LEU A 107 6.97 11.45 -15.68
CA LEU A 107 6.75 10.61 -14.51
C LEU A 107 8.01 9.87 -14.01
N SER A 108 8.99 9.64 -14.90
CA SER A 108 10.31 9.11 -14.53
C SER A 108 11.23 10.13 -13.84
N MET A 109 10.82 11.39 -13.75
CA MET A 109 11.56 12.50 -13.13
C MET A 109 12.90 12.86 -13.81
N ASP A 110 13.34 12.18 -14.86
CA ASP A 110 14.62 12.43 -15.55
C ASP A 110 14.55 13.64 -16.52
N ARG A 111 13.35 14.05 -16.94
CA ARG A 111 13.14 15.16 -17.88
C ARG A 111 12.28 16.27 -17.25
N LEU A 112 12.94 17.40 -16.99
CA LEU A 112 12.27 18.67 -16.70
C LEU A 112 11.64 19.25 -17.98
N VAL A 113 10.34 19.54 -17.94
CA VAL A 113 9.59 20.16 -19.04
C VAL A 113 9.48 21.67 -18.85
N GLU A 114 9.08 22.09 -17.65
CA GLU A 114 8.84 23.50 -17.35
C GLU A 114 9.15 23.80 -15.87
N ASN A 115 9.64 25.01 -15.61
CA ASN A 115 9.78 25.54 -14.26
C ASN A 115 9.50 27.05 -14.30
N THR A 116 8.41 27.47 -13.66
CA THR A 116 7.86 28.83 -13.81
C THR A 116 7.47 29.40 -12.45
N ARG A 117 7.88 30.66 -12.19
CA ARG A 117 7.46 31.45 -11.04
C ARG A 117 6.36 32.43 -11.45
N LEU A 118 5.28 32.50 -10.68
CA LEU A 118 4.20 33.44 -10.96
C LEU A 118 4.59 34.87 -10.58
N GLU A 119 4.21 35.83 -11.42
CA GLU A 119 4.45 37.27 -11.17
C GLU A 119 3.38 37.90 -10.27
N SER A 120 2.15 37.37 -10.29
CA SER A 120 1.03 37.88 -9.52
C SER A 120 -0.07 36.83 -9.36
N TRP A 121 -0.86 36.97 -8.29
CA TRP A 121 -2.09 36.20 -8.02
C TRP A 121 -3.12 37.12 -7.37
N GLU A 122 -4.36 36.66 -7.28
CA GLU A 122 -5.46 37.40 -6.67
C GLU A 122 -5.71 36.89 -5.25
N GLN A 123 -5.58 37.77 -4.25
CA GLN A 123 -6.01 37.47 -2.88
C GLN A 123 -7.48 37.84 -2.72
N ARG A 124 -8.30 36.87 -2.30
CA ARG A 124 -9.70 37.06 -1.92
C ARG A 124 -9.92 36.74 -0.44
N GLU A 125 -11.14 36.96 0.06
CA GLU A 125 -11.51 36.68 1.46
C GLU A 125 -11.45 35.18 1.78
N ASP A 126 -11.72 34.32 0.80
CA ASP A 126 -11.82 32.87 0.89
C ASP A 126 -10.58 32.11 0.43
N GLY A 127 -9.50 32.82 0.05
CA GLY A 127 -8.23 32.21 -0.36
C GLY A 127 -7.45 33.01 -1.40
N ILE A 128 -6.40 32.40 -1.95
CA ILE A 128 -5.66 32.90 -3.12
C ILE A 128 -6.16 32.19 -4.37
N TYR A 129 -6.33 32.95 -5.44
CA TYR A 129 -6.67 32.46 -6.76
C TYR A 129 -5.52 32.76 -7.71
N ALA A 130 -5.04 31.73 -8.40
CA ALA A 130 -3.96 31.86 -9.38
C ALA A 130 -4.24 31.02 -10.62
N ALA A 131 -3.68 31.44 -11.76
CA ALA A 131 -3.70 30.69 -13.00
C ALA A 131 -2.25 30.34 -13.37
N LEU A 132 -1.97 29.05 -13.60
CA LEU A 132 -0.67 28.55 -14.02
C LEU A 132 -0.62 28.55 -15.56
N PRO A 133 0.20 29.40 -16.20
CA PRO A 133 0.25 29.52 -17.66
C PRO A 133 1.12 28.43 -18.29
N ILE A 134 0.60 27.20 -18.36
CA ILE A 134 1.37 26.02 -18.78
C ILE A 134 1.73 26.12 -20.27
N GLN A 135 3.02 25.98 -20.57
CA GLN A 135 3.57 26.18 -21.91
C GLN A 135 3.26 25.01 -22.86
N ASN A 136 3.44 25.26 -24.16
CA ASN A 136 3.26 24.24 -25.20
C ASN A 136 4.47 23.31 -25.36
N LEU A 137 4.86 22.68 -24.26
CA LEU A 137 5.98 21.74 -24.16
C LEU A 137 5.56 20.31 -23.77
N ILE A 138 4.30 20.12 -23.36
CA ILE A 138 3.73 18.81 -23.01
C ILE A 138 3.07 18.14 -24.22
N THR A 139 3.15 16.81 -24.27
CA THR A 139 2.49 15.99 -25.28
C THR A 139 1.03 15.74 -24.90
N LYS A 140 0.15 15.74 -25.91
CA LYS A 140 -1.26 15.41 -25.73
C LYS A 140 -1.46 13.94 -25.38
N GLU A 141 -2.41 13.64 -24.50
CA GLU A 141 -2.70 12.29 -23.97
C GLU A 141 -1.53 11.64 -23.21
N GLU A 142 -0.54 12.43 -22.80
CA GLU A 142 0.59 11.99 -21.98
C GLU A 142 0.49 12.71 -20.62
N PRO A 143 0.45 11.98 -19.49
CA PRO A 143 0.44 12.59 -18.16
C PRO A 143 1.84 13.09 -17.77
N TYR A 144 1.88 14.25 -17.12
CA TYR A 144 3.08 14.83 -16.53
C TYR A 144 2.86 15.09 -15.05
N LEU A 145 3.90 15.01 -14.23
CA LEU A 145 3.83 15.44 -12.84
C LEU A 145 3.95 16.96 -12.79
N LEU A 146 3.00 17.61 -12.12
CA LEU A 146 3.09 19.02 -11.72
C LEU A 146 3.37 19.07 -10.21
N THR A 147 4.44 19.75 -9.84
CA THR A 147 4.76 20.12 -8.46
C THR A 147 4.55 21.62 -8.29
N LEU A 148 3.53 22.01 -7.54
CA LEU A 148 3.33 23.40 -7.12
C LEU A 148 4.10 23.63 -5.81
N ILE A 149 4.85 24.71 -5.75
CA ILE A 149 5.72 25.07 -4.64
C ILE A 149 5.25 26.42 -4.10
N LEU A 150 4.80 26.42 -2.85
CA LEU A 150 4.44 27.64 -2.11
C LEU A 150 5.56 27.99 -1.13
N ASP A 151 5.97 29.27 -1.13
CA ASP A 151 6.88 29.81 -0.12
C ASP A 151 6.08 30.69 0.85
N THR A 152 5.97 30.26 2.11
CA THR A 152 5.28 31.03 3.16
C THR A 152 6.21 32.00 3.90
N GLY A 153 7.48 32.07 3.50
CA GLY A 153 8.56 32.77 4.22
C GLY A 153 9.13 31.97 5.39
N GLU A 154 8.35 31.05 5.96
CA GLU A 154 8.78 30.11 7.00
C GLU A 154 9.21 28.77 6.42
N SER A 155 8.45 28.26 5.44
CA SER A 155 8.68 26.96 4.81
C SER A 155 8.40 26.99 3.31
N LYS A 156 9.05 26.08 2.59
CA LYS A 156 8.67 25.72 1.22
C LYS A 156 7.81 24.47 1.27
N ILE A 157 6.66 24.53 0.60
CA ILE A 157 5.63 23.49 0.68
C ILE A 157 5.32 23.03 -0.74
N ASN A 158 5.45 21.72 -0.98
CA ASN A 158 5.24 21.07 -2.26
C ASN A 158 3.84 20.46 -2.32
N TYR A 159 3.16 20.61 -3.45
CA TYR A 159 1.85 20.04 -3.75
C TYR A 159 1.93 19.31 -5.08
N TYR A 160 1.37 18.10 -5.14
CA TYR A 160 1.56 17.20 -6.28
C TYR A 160 0.24 16.85 -6.96
N THR A 161 0.24 16.91 -8.29
CA THR A 161 -0.85 16.40 -9.12
C THR A 161 -0.31 16.02 -10.48
N ARG A 162 -0.88 15.01 -11.13
CA ARG A 162 -0.62 14.81 -12.56
C ARG A 162 -1.45 15.80 -13.36
N ILE A 163 -0.89 16.32 -14.45
CA ILE A 163 -1.63 17.11 -15.43
C ILE A 163 -1.75 16.32 -16.73
N LEU A 164 -2.90 16.46 -17.38
CA LEU A 164 -3.18 15.82 -18.65
C LEU A 164 -3.79 16.84 -19.61
N TRP A 165 -3.12 17.02 -20.75
CA TRP A 165 -3.71 17.76 -21.87
C TRP A 165 -4.37 16.77 -22.82
N SER A 166 -5.70 16.83 -22.91
CA SER A 166 -6.49 15.84 -23.62
C SER A 166 -7.64 16.48 -24.41
N ASP A 167 -8.11 15.78 -25.46
CA ASP A 167 -9.41 16.06 -26.09
C ASP A 167 -10.60 15.51 -25.29
N TYR A 168 -10.35 14.77 -24.20
CA TYR A 168 -11.40 14.20 -23.37
C TYR A 168 -12.13 15.28 -22.57
N THR A 169 -13.32 15.63 -23.03
CA THR A 169 -14.17 16.64 -22.36
C THR A 169 -14.98 16.07 -21.19
N TYR A 170 -14.96 14.74 -21.00
CA TYR A 170 -15.86 14.04 -20.06
C TYR A 170 -15.30 13.86 -18.65
N GLY A 171 -14.09 14.34 -18.35
CA GLY A 171 -13.55 14.27 -16.98
C GLY A 171 -14.42 15.03 -15.96
N ALA A 172 -14.98 16.18 -16.37
CA ALA A 172 -15.95 16.92 -15.56
C ALA A 172 -17.28 16.16 -15.40
N ASP A 173 -17.73 15.44 -16.44
CA ASP A 173 -18.94 14.62 -16.39
C ASP A 173 -18.80 13.45 -15.40
N PHE A 174 -17.61 12.84 -15.32
CA PHE A 174 -17.30 11.81 -14.31
C PHE A 174 -17.38 12.36 -12.88
N ILE A 175 -16.75 13.52 -12.63
CA ILE A 175 -16.77 14.21 -11.34
C ILE A 175 -18.22 14.52 -10.93
N GLN A 176 -19.00 15.08 -11.85
CA GLN A 176 -20.40 15.41 -11.61
C GLN A 176 -21.23 14.17 -11.29
N LEU A 177 -21.09 13.08 -12.06
CA LEU A 177 -21.85 11.86 -11.82
C LEU A 177 -21.52 11.24 -10.47
N ALA A 178 -20.24 11.21 -10.07
CA ALA A 178 -19.79 10.68 -8.79
C ALA A 178 -20.37 11.47 -7.60
N GLU A 179 -20.33 12.81 -7.67
CA GLU A 179 -20.90 13.67 -6.63
C GLU A 179 -22.44 13.49 -6.54
N GLU A 180 -23.13 13.50 -7.69
CA GLU A 180 -24.59 13.31 -7.74
C GLU A 180 -25.01 11.92 -7.24
N PHE A 181 -24.27 10.87 -7.59
CA PHE A 181 -24.51 9.52 -7.10
C PHE A 181 -24.40 9.48 -5.58
N SER A 182 -23.31 10.02 -5.03
CA SER A 182 -23.05 10.07 -3.58
C SER A 182 -24.21 10.76 -2.85
N ARG A 183 -24.61 11.96 -3.30
CA ARG A 183 -25.72 12.71 -2.70
C ARG A 183 -27.07 12.01 -2.84
N LYS A 184 -27.39 11.45 -4.02
CA LYS A 184 -28.68 10.77 -4.25
C LYS A 184 -28.83 9.50 -3.44
N SER A 185 -27.73 8.77 -3.17
CA SER A 185 -27.74 7.53 -2.39
C SER A 185 -28.18 7.72 -0.94
N LEU A 186 -28.05 8.93 -0.37
CA LEU A 186 -28.49 9.25 0.99
C LEU A 186 -30.02 9.34 1.11
N ASN A 187 -30.75 9.35 -0.01
CA ASN A 187 -32.20 9.46 -0.02
C ASN A 187 -32.84 8.38 -0.90
N ASN A 188 -33.62 7.51 -0.26
CA ASN A 188 -34.30 6.38 -0.90
C ASN A 188 -35.17 6.74 -2.12
N GLN A 189 -35.73 7.94 -2.19
CA GLN A 189 -36.58 8.34 -3.30
C GLN A 189 -35.76 8.79 -4.51
N THR A 190 -34.72 9.60 -4.31
CA THR A 190 -33.85 10.07 -5.41
C THR A 190 -32.86 9.00 -5.86
N ALA A 191 -32.46 8.09 -4.97
CA ALA A 191 -31.59 6.96 -5.28
C ALA A 191 -32.19 6.02 -6.35
N ARG A 192 -33.50 6.05 -6.59
CA ARG A 192 -34.15 5.25 -7.66
C ARG A 192 -33.57 5.52 -9.04
N ASP A 193 -33.02 6.71 -9.27
CA ASP A 193 -32.32 7.07 -10.51
C ASP A 193 -31.01 6.27 -10.69
N LEU A 194 -30.46 5.71 -9.62
CA LEU A 194 -29.16 5.04 -9.60
C LEU A 194 -29.25 3.53 -9.91
N VAL A 195 -30.45 2.95 -9.89
CA VAL A 195 -30.66 1.50 -10.03
C VAL A 195 -30.06 0.95 -11.33
N SER A 196 -30.05 1.73 -12.41
CA SER A 196 -29.46 1.31 -13.68
C SER A 196 -27.94 1.17 -13.67
N TYR A 197 -27.26 1.67 -12.64
CA TYR A 197 -25.81 1.53 -12.45
C TYR A 197 -25.43 0.35 -11.55
N LEU A 198 -26.39 -0.27 -10.86
CA LEU A 198 -26.12 -1.38 -9.94
C LEU A 198 -26.10 -2.71 -10.69
N GLU A 199 -25.26 -3.61 -10.19
CA GLU A 199 -25.14 -5.01 -10.63
C GLU A 199 -25.56 -5.94 -9.49
N THR A 200 -26.69 -5.63 -8.84
CA THR A 200 -27.13 -6.28 -7.60
C THR A 200 -27.09 -7.81 -7.70
N ASP A 201 -26.37 -8.42 -6.75
CA ASP A 201 -26.22 -9.87 -6.63
C ASP A 201 -26.86 -10.37 -5.33
N PRO A 202 -27.80 -11.33 -5.38
CA PRO A 202 -28.38 -11.94 -4.18
C PRO A 202 -27.39 -12.66 -3.25
N SER A 203 -26.18 -12.97 -3.72
CA SER A 203 -25.10 -13.59 -2.93
C SER A 203 -24.14 -12.60 -2.28
N GLU A 204 -24.25 -11.31 -2.61
CA GLU A 204 -23.43 -10.26 -2.01
C GLU A 204 -23.68 -10.16 -0.49
N ASP A 205 -22.63 -9.96 0.31
CA ASP A 205 -22.79 -9.66 1.73
C ASP A 205 -23.42 -8.27 1.89
N ASN A 206 -24.69 -8.27 2.25
CA ASN A 206 -25.46 -7.07 2.51
C ASN A 206 -25.60 -6.82 4.01
N SER A 207 -24.71 -7.32 4.86
CA SER A 207 -24.86 -7.23 6.32
C SER A 207 -24.14 -6.04 6.96
N SER A 208 -23.12 -5.43 6.34
CA SER A 208 -22.30 -4.37 6.94
C SER A 208 -22.44 -3.03 6.21
N LEU A 209 -22.96 -1.99 6.86
CA LEU A 209 -22.98 -0.64 6.29
C LEU A 209 -21.58 -0.01 6.14
N GLY A 210 -20.55 -0.64 6.73
CA GLY A 210 -19.16 -0.18 6.58
C GLY A 210 -18.61 -0.37 5.15
N MET A 211 -19.21 -1.27 4.37
CA MET A 211 -18.84 -1.54 2.99
C MET A 211 -20.07 -1.70 2.10
N THR A 212 -20.18 -0.91 1.04
CA THR A 212 -21.16 -1.10 -0.04
C THR A 212 -20.41 -1.28 -1.35
N THR A 213 -20.89 -2.14 -2.24
CA THR A 213 -20.33 -2.34 -3.58
C THR A 213 -21.39 -2.10 -4.65
N ILE A 214 -20.98 -2.11 -5.92
CA ILE A 214 -21.90 -2.07 -7.07
C ILE A 214 -22.90 -3.25 -7.07
N ARG A 215 -22.56 -4.36 -6.40
CA ARG A 215 -23.36 -5.60 -6.32
C ARG A 215 -24.30 -5.63 -5.12
N THR A 216 -24.18 -4.67 -4.22
CA THR A 216 -25.04 -4.53 -3.05
C THR A 216 -26.50 -4.27 -3.46
N SER A 217 -27.43 -4.63 -2.58
CA SER A 217 -28.86 -4.38 -2.74
C SER A 217 -29.18 -2.89 -2.65
N PHE A 218 -30.31 -2.51 -3.27
CA PHE A 218 -30.77 -1.13 -3.24
C PHE A 218 -30.99 -0.60 -1.82
N ASP A 219 -31.59 -1.40 -0.94
CA ASP A 219 -31.84 -0.98 0.45
C ASP A 219 -30.53 -0.73 1.20
N HIS A 220 -29.51 -1.55 0.97
CA HIS A 220 -28.21 -1.36 1.62
C HIS A 220 -27.48 -0.13 1.07
N LEU A 221 -27.49 0.11 -0.25
CA LEU A 221 -26.96 1.34 -0.86
C LEU A 221 -27.57 2.61 -0.23
N THR A 222 -28.83 2.54 0.17
CA THR A 222 -29.59 3.64 0.77
C THR A 222 -29.69 3.54 2.29
N TRP A 223 -28.66 2.98 2.94
CA TRP A 223 -28.49 2.94 4.40
C TRP A 223 -29.64 2.22 5.13
N TYR A 224 -30.21 1.18 4.51
CA TYR A 224 -31.44 0.48 4.94
C TYR A 224 -32.64 1.41 5.18
N GLY A 225 -32.64 2.58 4.54
CA GLY A 225 -33.63 3.62 4.75
C GLY A 225 -33.57 4.35 6.08
N LEU A 226 -32.47 4.23 6.81
CA LEU A 226 -32.12 5.17 7.88
C LEU A 226 -31.99 6.59 7.32
N LYS A 227 -32.19 7.59 8.19
CA LYS A 227 -32.05 8.99 7.79
C LYS A 227 -30.56 9.35 7.77
N ALA A 228 -29.99 9.42 6.58
CA ALA A 228 -28.63 9.87 6.33
C ALA A 228 -28.62 11.31 5.78
N GLU A 229 -27.82 12.19 6.36
CA GLU A 229 -27.68 13.60 5.95
C GLU A 229 -26.20 13.94 5.77
N MET A 230 -25.81 14.44 4.59
CA MET A 230 -24.44 14.89 4.33
C MET A 230 -24.11 16.13 5.15
N VAL A 231 -22.92 16.14 5.75
CA VAL A 231 -22.34 17.27 6.48
C VAL A 231 -21.40 18.00 5.54
N GLY A 232 -21.57 19.32 5.42
CA GLY A 232 -20.74 20.15 4.53
C GLY A 232 -20.86 19.82 3.04
N ASP A 233 -19.87 20.30 2.28
CA ASP A 233 -19.69 19.92 0.88
C ASP A 233 -18.68 18.77 0.77
N PRO A 234 -18.92 17.79 -0.12
CA PRO A 234 -18.03 16.67 -0.33
C PRO A 234 -16.75 17.14 -1.03
N SER A 235 -15.64 16.50 -0.69
CA SER A 235 -14.39 16.63 -1.41
C SER A 235 -14.34 15.64 -2.57
N VAL A 236 -14.00 16.10 -3.77
CA VAL A 236 -13.97 15.26 -4.99
C VAL A 236 -12.58 15.26 -5.61
N THR A 237 -12.04 14.06 -5.82
CA THR A 237 -10.72 13.84 -6.43
C THR A 237 -10.85 12.97 -7.67
N LEU A 238 -10.42 13.47 -8.82
CA LEU A 238 -10.17 12.67 -10.01
C LEU A 238 -8.83 11.94 -9.82
N LYS A 239 -8.89 10.65 -9.50
CA LYS A 239 -7.70 9.83 -9.20
C LYS A 239 -6.97 9.41 -10.47
N GLU A 240 -7.71 9.04 -11.52
CA GLU A 240 -7.15 8.62 -12.80
C GLU A 240 -8.04 8.95 -13.98
N LEU A 241 -7.42 9.22 -15.13
CA LEU A 241 -8.06 9.34 -16.44
C LEU A 241 -7.12 8.77 -17.51
N ASP A 242 -7.40 7.56 -17.99
CA ASP A 242 -6.69 6.92 -19.11
C ASP A 242 -7.66 6.53 -20.21
N GLY A 243 -7.53 7.16 -21.38
CA GLY A 243 -8.44 6.96 -22.49
C GLY A 243 -9.91 7.07 -22.04
N THR A 244 -10.67 5.99 -22.23
CA THR A 244 -12.10 5.97 -21.86
C THR A 244 -12.38 5.74 -20.38
N MET A 245 -11.37 5.42 -19.56
CA MET A 245 -11.55 5.17 -18.12
C MET A 245 -11.45 6.48 -17.32
N GLY A 246 -12.28 6.62 -16.29
CA GLY A 246 -12.09 7.60 -15.23
C GLY A 246 -12.29 6.98 -13.84
N GLN A 247 -11.44 7.32 -12.88
CA GLN A 247 -11.57 6.92 -11.48
C GLN A 247 -11.75 8.18 -10.61
N VAL A 248 -12.82 8.23 -9.83
CA VAL A 248 -13.17 9.39 -8.99
C VAL A 248 -13.39 8.92 -7.56
N GLN A 249 -12.88 9.67 -6.59
CA GLN A 249 -13.13 9.51 -5.17
C GLN A 249 -13.96 10.68 -4.65
N VAL A 250 -14.94 10.40 -3.80
CA VAL A 250 -15.75 11.41 -3.11
C VAL A 250 -15.69 11.14 -1.60
N CYS A 251 -15.12 12.07 -0.84
CA CYS A 251 -14.98 11.99 0.61
C CYS A 251 -15.92 12.99 1.29
N TYR A 252 -16.68 12.54 2.30
CA TYR A 252 -17.65 13.38 3.01
C TYR A 252 -18.03 12.75 4.36
N GLN A 253 -18.63 13.56 5.24
CA GLN A 253 -19.24 13.08 6.46
C GLN A 253 -20.75 12.97 6.31
N ILE A 254 -21.37 12.04 7.05
CA ILE A 254 -22.81 11.99 7.22
C ILE A 254 -23.22 11.95 8.69
N HIS A 255 -24.41 12.48 8.97
CA HIS A 255 -25.17 12.15 10.16
C HIS A 255 -26.17 11.05 9.83
N LEU A 256 -26.01 9.90 10.48
CA LEU A 256 -26.92 8.76 10.40
C LEU A 256 -27.80 8.71 11.65
N THR A 257 -29.11 8.81 11.47
CA THR A 257 -30.07 8.69 12.59
C THR A 257 -30.66 7.28 12.64
N ASP A 258 -30.44 6.59 13.75
CA ASP A 258 -30.95 5.23 13.97
C ASP A 258 -32.42 5.20 14.42
N SER A 259 -32.98 3.99 14.59
CA SER A 259 -34.38 3.81 15.00
C SER A 259 -34.70 4.32 16.42
N ALA A 260 -33.68 4.53 17.26
CA ALA A 260 -33.79 5.12 18.58
C ALA A 260 -33.68 6.66 18.59
N ASN A 261 -33.50 7.29 17.41
CA ASN A 261 -33.18 8.70 17.21
C ASN A 261 -31.81 9.12 17.75
N GLN A 262 -30.87 8.18 17.89
CA GLN A 262 -29.47 8.52 18.12
C GLN A 262 -28.83 8.93 16.79
N VAL A 263 -28.10 10.05 16.82
CA VAL A 263 -27.36 10.54 15.66
C VAL A 263 -25.91 10.09 15.81
N ARG A 264 -25.39 9.46 14.76
CA ARG A 264 -24.01 9.00 14.64
C ARG A 264 -23.35 9.73 13.48
N THR A 265 -22.08 10.11 13.65
CA THR A 265 -21.29 10.71 12.57
C THR A 265 -20.47 9.61 11.92
N LEU A 266 -20.53 9.51 10.60
CA LEU A 266 -19.70 8.58 9.83
C LEU A 266 -18.85 9.35 8.84
N ASP A 267 -17.57 8.99 8.76
CA ASP A 267 -16.67 9.36 7.67
C ASP A 267 -16.92 8.40 6.50
N VAL A 268 -17.19 8.94 5.31
CA VAL A 268 -17.59 8.16 4.13
C VAL A 268 -16.69 8.45 2.94
N LYS A 269 -16.24 7.40 2.26
CA LYS A 269 -15.46 7.46 1.02
C LYS A 269 -16.14 6.62 -0.04
N ASP A 270 -16.63 7.28 -1.08
CA ASP A 270 -17.14 6.63 -2.28
C ASP A 270 -16.06 6.60 -3.36
N TYR A 271 -15.88 5.43 -3.96
CA TYR A 271 -14.94 5.18 -5.04
C TYR A 271 -15.71 4.76 -6.28
N TYR A 272 -15.43 5.45 -7.39
CA TYR A 272 -16.10 5.25 -8.66
C TYR A 272 -15.08 4.89 -9.72
N THR A 273 -15.32 3.81 -10.43
CA THR A 273 -14.61 3.49 -11.66
C THR A 273 -15.60 3.51 -12.81
N MET A 274 -15.36 4.38 -13.78
CA MET A 274 -16.29 4.69 -14.85
C MET A 274 -15.66 4.53 -16.22
N ARG A 275 -16.50 4.27 -17.22
CA ARG A 275 -16.12 4.20 -18.62
C ARG A 275 -16.97 5.13 -19.45
N TRP A 276 -16.32 5.98 -20.23
CA TRP A 276 -16.96 6.76 -21.27
C TRP A 276 -17.20 5.89 -22.51
N ASN A 277 -18.42 5.91 -23.05
CA ASN A 277 -18.65 5.61 -24.45
C ASN A 277 -19.12 6.88 -25.16
N GLU A 278 -19.11 6.91 -26.50
CA GLU A 278 -19.47 8.07 -27.32
C GLU A 278 -20.86 8.72 -27.00
N GLN A 279 -21.69 8.12 -26.12
CA GLN A 279 -23.03 8.56 -25.80
C GLN A 279 -23.33 8.75 -24.29
N ARG A 280 -22.66 8.02 -23.39
CA ARG A 280 -22.95 7.97 -21.95
C ARG A 280 -21.79 7.42 -21.13
N ILE A 281 -21.87 7.64 -19.82
CA ILE A 281 -21.00 7.03 -18.82
C ILE A 281 -21.59 5.68 -18.39
N TYR A 282 -20.75 4.65 -18.29
CA TYR A 282 -21.03 3.40 -17.58
C TYR A 282 -20.30 3.39 -16.24
N MET A 283 -21.01 2.95 -15.20
CA MET A 283 -20.37 2.59 -13.94
C MET A 283 -19.76 1.19 -14.12
N MET A 284 -18.44 1.08 -14.04
CA MET A 284 -17.72 -0.19 -14.16
C MET A 284 -17.48 -0.83 -12.80
N ASN A 285 -17.23 -0.02 -11.78
CA ASN A 285 -17.15 -0.44 -10.39
C ASN A 285 -17.55 0.72 -9.47
N TYR A 286 -18.09 0.38 -8.30
CA TYR A 286 -18.44 1.31 -7.24
C TYR A 286 -18.20 0.64 -5.90
N SER A 287 -17.59 1.35 -4.95
CA SER A 287 -17.61 0.97 -3.55
C SER A 287 -17.71 2.16 -2.61
N ARG A 288 -18.37 1.98 -1.47
CA ARG A 288 -18.39 2.92 -0.34
C ARG A 288 -17.71 2.28 0.86
N GLN A 289 -16.82 3.02 1.49
CA GLN A 289 -16.36 2.75 2.85
C GLN A 289 -17.01 3.75 3.80
N ALA A 290 -17.48 3.28 4.95
CA ALA A 290 -18.06 4.12 5.98
C ALA A 290 -17.59 3.70 7.37
N ASP A 291 -17.09 4.66 8.15
CA ASP A 291 -16.53 4.44 9.48
C ASP A 291 -17.18 5.41 10.48
N GLU A 292 -17.75 4.87 11.55
CA GLU A 292 -18.39 5.63 12.63
C GLU A 292 -17.32 6.28 13.50
N VAL A 293 -17.44 7.59 13.70
CA VAL A 293 -16.57 8.34 14.60
C VAL A 293 -16.83 7.88 16.03
N PHE A 294 -15.82 7.32 16.67
CA PHE A 294 -15.93 6.78 18.03
C PHE A 294 -16.27 7.91 19.03
N SER A 295 -17.29 7.69 19.88
CA SER A 295 -17.80 8.74 20.77
C SER A 295 -17.04 8.77 22.10
N GLU A 296 -16.27 9.84 22.31
CA GLU A 296 -15.58 10.08 23.59
C GLU A 296 -16.54 10.46 24.73
N ILE A 297 -17.63 11.14 24.37
CA ILE A 297 -18.56 11.75 25.33
C ILE A 297 -19.52 10.69 25.90
N GLN A 298 -19.95 9.75 25.06
CA GLN A 298 -20.88 8.69 25.42
C GLN A 298 -20.48 7.37 24.75
N PRO A 299 -19.35 6.76 25.15
CA PRO A 299 -18.97 5.45 24.64
C PRO A 299 -20.05 4.43 24.98
N GLU A 300 -20.50 3.69 23.96
CA GLU A 300 -21.58 2.72 24.11
C GLU A 300 -21.00 1.40 24.62
N ILE A 301 -21.52 0.91 25.76
CA ILE A 301 -21.14 -0.41 26.30
C ILE A 301 -22.37 -1.28 26.47
N SER A 302 -22.19 -2.57 26.15
CA SER A 302 -23.20 -3.59 26.39
C SER A 302 -22.55 -4.85 26.98
N GLY A 303 -22.67 -5.01 28.30
CA GLY A 303 -22.07 -6.15 29.01
C GLY A 303 -20.54 -6.10 28.96
N LYS A 304 -19.94 -7.00 28.18
CA LYS A 304 -18.49 -7.11 27.96
C LYS A 304 -18.05 -6.55 26.59
N ARG A 305 -18.81 -5.62 26.02
CA ARG A 305 -18.60 -5.10 24.67
C ARG A 305 -18.49 -3.59 24.72
N LEU A 306 -17.32 -3.06 24.39
CA LEU A 306 -17.13 -1.63 24.13
C LEU A 306 -17.38 -1.40 22.64
N MET A 307 -18.46 -0.73 22.29
CA MET A 307 -18.93 -0.60 20.92
C MET A 307 -18.08 0.37 20.13
N LEU A 308 -17.55 -0.09 18.99
CA LEU A 308 -16.85 0.74 18.00
C LEU A 308 -17.80 1.29 16.93
N GLY A 309 -18.88 0.57 16.63
CA GLY A 309 -19.92 1.03 15.71
C GLY A 309 -19.82 0.43 14.31
N ILE A 310 -20.23 1.19 13.30
CA ILE A 310 -20.10 0.81 11.88
C ILE A 310 -18.67 1.07 11.43
N THR A 311 -17.95 0.06 10.96
CA THR A 311 -16.58 0.20 10.42
C THR A 311 -16.22 -1.06 9.61
N ASN A 312 -14.94 -1.28 9.32
CA ASN A 312 -14.42 -2.37 8.52
C ASN A 312 -13.28 -3.10 9.23
N ASP A 313 -13.04 -4.36 8.86
CA ASP A 313 -12.01 -5.20 9.48
C ASP A 313 -10.59 -4.56 9.39
N GLN A 314 -10.33 -3.76 8.36
CA GLN A 314 -9.05 -3.07 8.14
C GLN A 314 -8.86 -1.77 8.95
N MET A 315 -9.92 -1.30 9.61
CA MET A 315 -9.98 0.00 10.30
C MET A 315 -10.03 -0.16 11.83
N VAL A 316 -9.81 -1.38 12.31
CA VAL A 316 -9.83 -1.73 13.73
C VAL A 316 -8.75 -2.74 14.05
N SER A 317 -8.12 -2.58 15.19
CA SER A 317 -7.20 -3.57 15.76
C SER A 317 -7.20 -3.48 17.28
N SER A 318 -6.77 -4.53 17.97
CA SER A 318 -6.59 -4.48 19.42
C SER A 318 -5.41 -5.29 19.91
N LEU A 319 -4.85 -4.90 21.06
CA LEU A 319 -3.80 -5.63 21.76
C LEU A 319 -4.03 -5.55 23.26
N LYS A 320 -3.92 -6.68 23.95
CA LYS A 320 -4.03 -6.75 25.42
C LYS A 320 -2.65 -6.79 26.07
N SER A 321 -2.54 -6.24 27.29
CA SER A 321 -1.38 -6.50 28.14
C SER A 321 -1.32 -8.00 28.51
N PRO A 322 -0.12 -8.56 28.75
CA PRO A 322 0.05 -9.95 29.21
C PRO A 322 -0.79 -10.34 30.44
N ASP A 323 -1.02 -9.43 31.38
CA ASP A 323 -1.86 -9.63 32.55
C ASP A 323 -3.36 -9.32 32.32
N HIS A 324 -3.71 -8.90 31.11
CA HIS A 324 -5.03 -8.48 30.65
C HIS A 324 -5.59 -7.22 31.33
N THR A 325 -4.82 -6.50 32.15
CA THR A 325 -5.30 -5.27 32.81
C THR A 325 -5.67 -4.18 31.80
N TYR A 326 -4.89 -4.06 30.72
CA TYR A 326 -5.04 -3.02 29.70
C TYR A 326 -5.40 -3.60 28.34
N ILE A 327 -6.29 -2.91 27.62
CA ILE A 327 -6.61 -3.20 26.22
C ILE A 327 -6.37 -1.93 25.41
N ALA A 328 -5.38 -1.92 24.52
CA ALA A 328 -5.26 -0.88 23.51
C ALA A 328 -6.03 -1.27 22.25
N PHE A 329 -6.67 -0.31 21.60
CA PHE A 329 -7.37 -0.54 20.34
C PHE A 329 -7.31 0.69 19.45
N GLU A 330 -7.24 0.44 18.15
CA GLU A 330 -7.32 1.45 17.11
C GLU A 330 -8.72 1.41 16.50
N THR A 331 -9.28 2.59 16.26
CA THR A 331 -10.53 2.77 15.51
C THR A 331 -10.53 4.18 14.92
N ASN A 332 -10.97 4.32 13.67
CA ASN A 332 -11.00 5.60 12.96
C ASN A 332 -9.68 6.41 13.04
N ARG A 333 -8.52 5.73 12.96
CA ARG A 333 -7.17 6.34 13.10
C ARG A 333 -6.95 7.04 14.44
N GLU A 334 -7.64 6.59 15.47
CA GLU A 334 -7.44 7.01 16.85
C GLU A 334 -6.96 5.83 17.70
N LEU A 335 -5.99 6.08 18.58
CA LEU A 335 -5.51 5.07 19.52
C LEU A 335 -6.12 5.28 20.89
N TRP A 336 -6.75 4.24 21.38
CA TRP A 336 -7.41 4.20 22.67
C TRP A 336 -6.80 3.13 23.57
N ARG A 337 -6.86 3.33 24.90
CA ARG A 337 -6.56 2.30 25.90
C ARG A 337 -7.64 2.26 26.95
N TYR A 338 -8.16 1.07 27.20
CA TYR A 338 -9.09 0.78 28.26
C TYR A 338 -8.39 0.11 29.44
N ASP A 339 -8.58 0.67 30.64
CA ASP A 339 -8.18 0.08 31.93
C ASP A 339 -9.36 -0.74 32.49
N GLN A 340 -9.21 -2.05 32.55
CA GLN A 340 -10.28 -2.94 33.00
C GLN A 340 -10.52 -2.92 34.52
N GLU A 341 -9.56 -2.45 35.31
CA GLU A 341 -9.69 -2.37 36.78
C GLU A 341 -10.37 -1.07 37.20
N GLU A 342 -9.95 0.06 36.62
CA GLU A 342 -10.47 1.40 36.95
C GLU A 342 -11.69 1.80 36.10
N GLY A 343 -11.93 1.12 34.97
CA GLY A 343 -13.01 1.47 34.05
C GLY A 343 -12.76 2.82 33.35
N GLU A 344 -11.50 3.13 33.09
CA GLU A 344 -11.04 4.37 32.44
C GLU A 344 -10.75 4.12 30.96
N LEU A 345 -11.19 5.04 30.11
CA LEU A 345 -10.87 5.08 28.69
C LEU A 345 -9.94 6.26 28.40
N LEU A 346 -8.76 5.98 27.86
CA LEU A 346 -7.74 6.96 27.53
C LEU A 346 -7.59 7.07 26.01
N ARG A 347 -7.81 8.25 25.43
CA ARG A 347 -7.44 8.54 24.04
C ARG A 347 -5.96 8.87 23.96
N ILE A 348 -5.12 7.88 23.67
CA ILE A 348 -3.67 8.05 23.63
C ILE A 348 -3.25 8.97 22.47
N PHE A 349 -3.87 8.82 21.30
CA PHE A 349 -3.49 9.58 20.12
C PHE A 349 -4.67 9.80 19.17
N SER A 350 -4.75 11.00 18.60
CA SER A 350 -5.60 11.32 17.45
C SER A 350 -5.06 12.58 16.76
N PHE A 351 -5.13 12.64 15.42
CA PHE A 351 -4.94 13.89 14.69
C PHE A 351 -6.19 14.75 14.64
N ALA A 352 -7.39 14.15 14.73
CA ALA A 352 -8.64 14.87 14.69
C ALA A 352 -9.12 15.28 16.10
N GLY A 353 -9.65 16.50 16.20
CA GLY A 353 -10.39 16.93 17.38
C GLY A 353 -11.83 16.40 17.40
N VAL A 354 -12.48 16.45 18.57
CA VAL A 354 -13.92 16.14 18.66
C VAL A 354 -14.74 17.14 17.84
N GLY A 355 -15.45 16.64 16.82
CA GLY A 355 -16.26 17.48 15.93
C GLY A 355 -15.42 18.37 15.00
N ASP A 356 -14.18 17.96 14.73
CA ASP A 356 -13.30 18.64 13.80
C ASP A 356 -13.74 18.38 12.35
N GLU A 357 -14.06 19.46 11.63
CA GLU A 357 -14.44 19.45 10.21
C GLU A 357 -13.27 19.93 9.32
N ASP A 358 -12.09 20.18 9.90
CA ASP A 358 -10.91 20.61 9.15
C ASP A 358 -10.35 19.45 8.31
N ILE A 359 -10.38 19.62 6.99
CA ILE A 359 -9.85 18.65 6.02
C ILE A 359 -8.38 18.31 6.28
N ARG A 360 -7.61 19.21 6.92
CA ARG A 360 -6.20 18.98 7.25
C ARG A 360 -6.04 18.00 8.41
N SER A 361 -6.94 18.04 9.39
CA SER A 361 -6.95 17.11 10.52
C SER A 361 -7.49 15.74 10.12
N SER A 362 -8.49 15.71 9.25
CA SER A 362 -9.14 14.47 8.78
C SER A 362 -8.45 13.82 7.58
N TYR A 363 -7.31 14.36 7.13
CA TYR A 363 -6.56 13.78 6.02
C TYR A 363 -6.11 12.37 6.38
N ASP A 364 -6.56 11.41 5.60
CA ASP A 364 -6.62 9.98 5.93
C ASP A 364 -5.42 9.18 5.41
N SER A 365 -4.41 9.87 4.89
CA SER A 365 -3.18 9.25 4.36
C SER A 365 -2.17 8.91 5.46
N HIS A 366 -2.69 8.40 6.58
CA HIS A 366 -1.93 7.88 7.70
C HIS A 366 -2.73 6.80 8.42
N ASP A 367 -2.05 6.04 9.26
CA ASP A 367 -2.65 5.01 10.10
C ASP A 367 -1.77 4.69 11.32
N ILE A 368 -2.29 3.87 12.24
CA ILE A 368 -1.66 3.55 13.52
C ILE A 368 -1.42 2.04 13.61
N LYS A 369 -0.22 1.65 14.07
CA LYS A 369 0.09 0.23 14.38
C LYS A 369 0.47 0.09 15.84
N ILE A 370 -0.33 -0.66 16.60
CA ILE A 370 -0.04 -0.99 18.00
C ILE A 370 1.09 -2.04 18.01
N LEU A 371 2.21 -1.72 18.67
CA LEU A 371 3.37 -2.60 18.75
C LEU A 371 3.41 -3.40 20.04
N SER A 372 3.04 -2.77 21.16
CA SER A 372 3.10 -3.41 22.49
C SER A 372 2.20 -2.70 23.50
N VAL A 373 1.55 -3.47 24.36
CA VAL A 373 0.87 -3.00 25.58
C VAL A 373 1.50 -3.72 26.76
N ARG A 374 2.06 -2.97 27.71
CA ARG A 374 2.76 -3.53 28.88
C ARG A 374 1.83 -3.55 30.10
N ASP A 375 2.07 -4.48 31.03
CA ASP A 375 1.31 -4.61 32.29
C ASP A 375 1.40 -3.36 33.19
N ASN A 376 2.40 -2.49 32.97
CA ASN A 376 2.51 -1.22 33.67
C ASN A 376 1.65 -0.09 33.05
N GLY A 377 0.89 -0.40 32.00
CA GLY A 377 0.03 0.53 31.27
C GLY A 377 0.72 1.28 30.13
N ASP A 378 2.03 1.07 29.92
CA ASP A 378 2.74 1.70 28.80
C ASP A 378 2.30 1.10 27.46
N VAL A 379 2.27 1.94 26.42
CA VAL A 379 1.89 1.54 25.06
C VAL A 379 2.93 2.04 24.07
N TYR A 380 3.46 1.13 23.24
CA TYR A 380 4.29 1.47 22.08
C TYR A 380 3.46 1.34 20.81
N PHE A 381 3.52 2.35 19.95
CA PHE A 381 2.77 2.36 18.70
C PHE A 381 3.48 3.19 17.63
N LEU A 382 3.22 2.85 16.38
CA LEU A 382 3.61 3.65 15.22
C LEU A 382 2.44 4.52 14.80
N VAL A 383 2.73 5.75 14.41
CA VAL A 383 1.89 6.52 13.49
C VAL A 383 2.69 6.59 12.19
N TYR A 384 2.12 6.18 11.08
CA TYR A 384 2.83 6.12 9.80
C TYR A 384 1.98 6.70 8.68
N GLY A 385 2.63 7.26 7.67
CA GLY A 385 2.00 8.03 6.60
C GLY A 385 2.30 9.52 6.70
N TYR A 386 1.38 10.34 6.19
CA TYR A 386 1.45 11.79 6.27
C TYR A 386 1.12 12.29 7.67
N MET A 387 1.99 13.11 8.26
CA MET A 387 1.77 13.71 9.56
C MET A 387 0.90 14.97 9.42
N ASN A 388 -0.36 14.90 9.89
CA ASN A 388 -1.33 16.00 9.75
C ASN A 388 -0.98 17.25 10.56
N ARG A 389 -0.25 17.08 11.67
CA ARG A 389 0.15 18.16 12.58
C ARG A 389 1.31 17.72 13.47
N GLY A 390 1.82 18.62 14.30
CA GLY A 390 2.96 18.38 15.19
C GLY A 390 4.31 18.76 14.56
N THR A 391 5.40 18.30 15.18
CA THR A 391 6.79 18.61 14.79
C THR A 391 7.15 18.18 13.36
N ALA A 392 6.52 17.11 12.89
CA ALA A 392 6.72 16.54 11.55
C ALA A 392 5.58 16.89 10.57
N GLU A 393 4.75 17.92 10.85
CA GLU A 393 3.64 18.30 9.95
C GLU A 393 4.08 18.41 8.48
N GLY A 394 3.32 17.79 7.57
CA GLY A 394 3.62 17.80 6.14
C GLY A 394 4.73 16.83 5.71
N GLN A 395 5.18 15.94 6.60
CA GLN A 395 6.16 14.90 6.29
C GLN A 395 5.49 13.54 6.13
N MET A 396 5.93 12.77 5.13
CA MET A 396 5.63 11.35 4.97
C MET A 396 6.69 10.54 5.73
N GLY A 397 6.27 9.61 6.58
CA GLY A 397 7.20 8.87 7.41
C GLY A 397 6.57 7.92 8.41
N VAL A 398 7.41 7.42 9.31
CA VAL A 398 7.04 6.56 10.43
C VAL A 398 7.49 7.22 11.73
N THR A 399 6.55 7.45 12.64
CA THR A 399 6.82 7.98 13.97
C THR A 399 6.58 6.89 15.00
N LEU A 400 7.59 6.58 15.82
CA LEU A 400 7.42 5.74 17.00
C LEU A 400 7.05 6.60 18.21
N TYR A 401 5.92 6.28 18.81
CA TYR A 401 5.46 6.85 20.06
C TYR A 401 5.51 5.84 21.21
N HIS A 402 5.74 6.36 22.42
CA HIS A 402 5.66 5.63 23.68
C HIS A 402 4.78 6.41 24.65
N TYR A 403 3.59 5.88 24.95
CA TYR A 403 2.80 6.37 26.07
C TYR A 403 3.33 5.80 27.38
N ILE A 404 3.66 6.70 28.32
CA ILE A 404 4.24 6.37 29.62
C ILE A 404 3.19 6.60 30.71
N GLN A 405 2.60 5.53 31.25
CA GLN A 405 1.47 5.61 32.21
C GLN A 405 1.84 6.39 33.47
N ASN A 406 3.05 6.19 34.01
CA ASN A 406 3.45 6.81 35.29
C ASN A 406 3.71 8.32 35.20
N ARG A 407 3.89 8.85 33.99
CA ARG A 407 4.06 10.29 33.70
C ARG A 407 2.83 10.88 33.03
N ASP A 408 1.90 10.03 32.60
CA ASP A 408 0.75 10.40 31.77
C ASP A 408 1.17 11.26 30.57
N THR A 409 2.17 10.78 29.84
CA THR A 409 2.82 11.51 28.74
C THR A 409 2.93 10.62 27.51
N VAL A 410 2.59 11.16 26.34
CA VAL A 410 2.94 10.58 25.05
C VAL A 410 4.29 11.13 24.63
N GLN A 411 5.27 10.24 24.46
CA GLN A 411 6.61 10.61 24.03
C GLN A 411 6.81 10.23 22.56
N GLU A 412 7.15 11.21 21.73
CA GLU A 412 7.68 10.96 20.38
C GLU A 412 9.15 10.52 20.54
N ASN A 413 9.43 9.26 20.18
CA ASN A 413 10.76 8.69 20.35
C ASN A 413 11.63 8.95 19.13
N ILE A 414 11.12 8.62 17.94
CA ILE A 414 11.85 8.64 16.67
C ILE A 414 10.87 9.00 15.55
N PHE A 415 11.31 9.85 14.63
CA PHE A 415 10.69 10.04 13.32
C PHE A 415 11.63 9.59 12.19
N ILE A 416 11.11 8.77 11.27
CA ILE A 416 11.81 8.26 10.09
C ILE A 416 11.09 8.78 8.83
N PRO A 417 11.68 9.74 8.10
CA PRO A 417 11.10 10.19 6.84
C PRO A 417 11.21 9.12 5.74
N VAL A 418 10.20 9.00 4.87
CA VAL A 418 10.20 8.09 3.71
C VAL A 418 9.73 8.81 2.44
N GLU A 419 10.18 8.32 1.28
CA GLU A 419 9.85 8.87 -0.05
C GLU A 419 8.91 7.91 -0.82
N GLU A 420 7.81 7.50 -0.19
CA GLU A 420 6.84 6.55 -0.72
C GLU A 420 5.40 7.06 -0.56
N SER A 421 4.43 6.46 -1.25
CA SER A 421 3.02 6.73 -0.97
C SER A 421 2.60 6.10 0.36
N PHE A 422 1.55 6.65 0.99
CA PHE A 422 0.96 6.09 2.20
C PHE A 422 0.59 4.61 2.03
N GLU A 423 -0.06 4.25 0.93
CA GLU A 423 -0.51 2.88 0.71
C GLU A 423 0.65 1.90 0.44
N SER A 424 1.75 2.35 -0.17
CA SER A 424 2.98 1.55 -0.33
C SER A 424 3.63 1.29 1.03
N LEU A 425 3.79 2.33 1.83
CA LEU A 425 4.32 2.22 3.19
C LEU A 425 3.47 1.31 4.07
N GLN A 426 2.14 1.45 4.00
CA GLN A 426 1.21 0.57 4.71
C GLN A 426 1.41 -0.90 4.31
N TRP A 427 1.55 -1.16 3.01
CA TRP A 427 1.75 -2.51 2.49
C TRP A 427 3.05 -3.15 2.99
N GLU A 428 4.14 -2.40 3.11
CA GLU A 428 5.40 -2.90 3.68
C GLU A 428 5.32 -3.10 5.21
N LEU A 429 4.77 -2.14 5.95
CA LEU A 429 4.65 -2.21 7.41
C LEU A 429 3.67 -3.31 7.86
N ASN A 430 2.70 -3.66 7.03
CA ASN A 430 1.82 -4.81 7.26
C ASN A 430 2.59 -6.13 7.21
N GLN A 431 3.63 -6.21 6.37
CA GLN A 431 4.50 -7.39 6.31
C GLN A 431 5.46 -7.45 7.51
N LEU A 432 6.12 -6.34 7.85
CA LEU A 432 7.03 -6.29 8.99
C LEU A 432 7.07 -4.92 9.68
N ALA A 433 6.53 -4.89 10.89
CA ALA A 433 6.81 -3.87 11.89
C ALA A 433 6.73 -4.51 13.28
N TYR A 434 7.89 -4.83 13.86
CA TYR A 434 8.00 -5.66 15.05
C TYR A 434 8.89 -5.02 16.13
N LEU A 435 8.38 -4.90 17.35
CA LEU A 435 9.14 -4.41 18.51
C LEU A 435 9.34 -5.55 19.51
N ASN A 436 10.60 -5.87 19.82
CA ASN A 436 10.91 -6.92 20.78
C ASN A 436 11.04 -6.38 22.23
N GLU A 437 11.17 -7.30 23.19
CA GLU A 437 11.30 -6.97 24.63
C GLU A 437 12.57 -6.18 24.98
N ASN A 438 13.61 -6.29 24.14
CA ASN A 438 14.87 -5.54 24.30
C ASN A 438 14.79 -4.13 23.70
N GLU A 439 13.60 -3.67 23.32
CA GLU A 439 13.36 -2.36 22.71
C GLU A 439 14.13 -2.18 21.39
N MET A 440 14.24 -3.26 20.60
CA MET A 440 14.66 -3.21 19.19
C MET A 440 13.42 -3.23 18.29
N LEU A 441 13.27 -2.19 17.47
CA LEU A 441 12.22 -2.07 16.46
C LEU A 441 12.75 -2.51 15.09
N TYR A 442 12.06 -3.43 14.43
CA TYR A 442 12.34 -3.85 13.06
C TYR A 442 11.23 -3.39 12.13
N LEU A 443 11.59 -2.74 11.02
CA LEU A 443 10.66 -2.27 9.99
C LEU A 443 11.11 -2.76 8.61
N LEU A 444 10.18 -3.17 7.77
CA LEU A 444 10.40 -3.25 6.31
C LEU A 444 10.10 -1.87 5.72
N LEU A 445 11.09 -1.26 5.09
CA LEU A 445 11.00 0.05 4.44
C LEU A 445 11.80 -0.01 3.13
N ASN A 446 11.22 0.41 2.01
CA ASN A 446 11.85 0.40 0.68
C ASN A 446 12.60 -0.91 0.38
N GLN A 447 11.90 -2.05 0.54
CA GLN A 447 12.48 -3.38 0.32
C GLN A 447 13.75 -3.65 1.16
N SER A 448 13.90 -3.02 2.31
CA SER A 448 15.03 -3.27 3.23
C SER A 448 14.53 -3.40 4.66
N ILE A 449 15.22 -4.23 5.44
CA ILE A 449 14.92 -4.43 6.86
C ILE A 449 15.79 -3.47 7.66
N CYS A 450 15.16 -2.58 8.41
CA CYS A 450 15.82 -1.67 9.33
C CYS A 450 15.59 -2.14 10.77
N GLY A 451 16.65 -2.31 11.55
CA GLY A 451 16.61 -2.51 13.00
C GLY A 451 16.99 -1.22 13.72
N ILE A 452 16.23 -0.83 14.72
CA ILE A 452 16.38 0.43 15.44
C ILE A 452 16.45 0.11 16.93
N ASP A 453 17.59 0.39 17.55
CA ASP A 453 17.77 0.28 19.01
C ASP A 453 17.24 1.54 19.68
N LEU A 454 16.14 1.41 20.43
CA LEU A 454 15.50 2.54 21.11
C LEU A 454 16.26 3.02 22.35
N SER A 455 17.19 2.22 22.87
CA SER A 455 18.01 2.58 24.02
C SER A 455 19.16 3.52 23.63
N SER A 456 19.75 3.29 22.45
CA SER A 456 20.87 4.06 21.91
C SER A 456 20.45 5.05 20.82
N ASN A 457 19.23 4.92 20.29
CA ASN A 457 18.78 5.58 19.07
C ASN A 457 19.78 5.31 17.92
N GLU A 458 20.16 4.05 17.71
CA GLU A 458 20.96 3.62 16.57
C GLU A 458 20.11 2.84 15.56
N LEU A 459 20.20 3.22 14.28
CA LEU A 459 19.59 2.51 13.16
C LEU A 459 20.64 1.66 12.44
N VAL A 460 20.30 0.40 12.20
CA VAL A 460 21.12 -0.56 11.46
C VAL A 460 20.28 -1.15 10.34
N VAL A 461 20.81 -1.16 9.11
CA VAL A 461 20.16 -1.88 8.02
C VAL A 461 20.59 -3.34 8.07
N VAL A 462 19.63 -4.22 8.34
CA VAL A 462 19.80 -5.67 8.54
C VAL A 462 19.93 -6.40 7.21
N ALA A 463 19.10 -6.02 6.23
CA ALA A 463 19.13 -6.51 4.85
C ALA A 463 18.73 -5.38 3.90
N ARG A 464 19.31 -5.35 2.70
CA ARG A 464 19.03 -4.34 1.65
C ARG A 464 18.61 -5.01 0.34
N GLY A 465 17.78 -4.31 -0.42
CA GLY A 465 17.41 -4.70 -1.78
C GLY A 465 16.71 -6.05 -1.85
N LEU A 466 15.86 -6.35 -0.86
CA LEU A 466 15.09 -7.59 -0.84
C LEU A 466 14.23 -7.67 -2.11
N THR A 467 14.41 -8.76 -2.86
CA THR A 467 13.64 -8.98 -4.08
C THR A 467 12.32 -9.64 -3.71
N LEU A 468 11.20 -9.06 -4.14
CA LEU A 468 9.88 -9.65 -3.93
C LEU A 468 9.83 -11.09 -4.48
N GLY A 469 9.27 -12.00 -3.69
CA GLY A 469 9.27 -13.44 -3.97
C GLY A 469 10.55 -14.18 -3.55
N GLU A 470 11.61 -13.49 -3.12
CA GLU A 470 12.85 -14.10 -2.60
C GLU A 470 13.06 -13.90 -1.09
N TYR A 471 12.07 -13.34 -0.39
CA TYR A 471 12.02 -13.26 1.07
C TYR A 471 10.62 -13.59 1.59
N ALA A 472 10.54 -13.91 2.88
CA ALA A 472 9.29 -14.12 3.59
C ALA A 472 9.42 -13.70 5.06
N VAL A 473 8.33 -13.23 5.65
CA VAL A 473 8.19 -12.90 7.07
C VAL A 473 7.22 -13.91 7.69
N SER A 474 7.50 -14.38 8.91
CA SER A 474 6.57 -15.24 9.65
C SER A 474 5.26 -14.50 9.95
N SER A 475 4.15 -15.23 10.15
CA SER A 475 2.84 -14.60 10.40
C SER A 475 2.84 -13.69 11.64
N ASN A 476 3.66 -14.03 12.63
CA ASN A 476 3.89 -13.23 13.84
C ASN A 476 4.95 -12.13 13.72
N GLN A 477 5.55 -11.96 12.56
CA GLN A 477 6.59 -10.96 12.27
C GLN A 477 7.83 -11.08 13.17
N GLN A 478 8.04 -12.24 13.81
CA GLN A 478 9.18 -12.49 14.69
C GLN A 478 10.37 -13.13 13.97
N ARG A 479 10.17 -13.66 12.76
CA ARG A 479 11.21 -14.24 11.93
C ARG A 479 11.10 -13.74 10.50
N ILE A 480 12.25 -13.68 9.84
CA ILE A 480 12.35 -13.34 8.42
C ILE A 480 13.41 -14.22 7.78
N ALA A 481 13.16 -14.63 6.54
CA ALA A 481 14.13 -15.31 5.71
C ALA A 481 14.24 -14.61 4.36
N TRP A 482 15.45 -14.52 3.81
CA TRP A 482 15.67 -13.93 2.51
C TRP A 482 16.85 -14.57 1.79
N LYS A 483 16.80 -14.58 0.47
CA LYS A 483 17.90 -15.02 -0.37
C LYS A 483 18.99 -13.95 -0.47
N GLU A 484 20.25 -14.37 -0.34
CA GLU A 484 21.38 -13.50 -0.64
C GLU A 484 21.63 -13.46 -2.15
N GLU A 485 22.02 -12.30 -2.67
CA GLU A 485 22.41 -12.18 -4.07
C GLU A 485 23.66 -13.03 -4.35
N THR A 486 23.52 -14.04 -5.22
CA THR A 486 24.61 -14.97 -5.51
C THR A 486 25.63 -14.34 -6.46
N ASN A 487 26.86 -14.17 -5.98
CA ASN A 487 27.99 -13.80 -6.83
C ASN A 487 28.42 -14.98 -7.73
N PRO A 488 28.87 -14.74 -8.98
CA PRO A 488 29.34 -15.80 -9.87
C PRO A 488 30.40 -16.70 -9.21
N GLY A 489 30.12 -18.01 -9.15
CA GLY A 489 31.02 -19.01 -8.56
C GLY A 489 30.84 -19.24 -7.06
N GLN A 490 29.87 -18.60 -6.42
CA GLN A 490 29.39 -18.97 -5.09
C GLN A 490 28.12 -19.81 -5.19
N ASN A 491 27.85 -20.62 -4.17
CA ASN A 491 26.57 -21.32 -4.07
C ASN A 491 25.51 -20.35 -3.55
N ASP A 492 24.27 -20.56 -3.97
CA ASP A 492 23.11 -19.84 -3.46
C ASP A 492 22.96 -20.09 -1.96
N ARG A 493 22.52 -19.06 -1.23
CA ARG A 493 22.21 -19.17 0.19
C ARG A 493 21.01 -18.33 0.57
N ILE A 494 20.34 -18.73 1.64
CA ILE A 494 19.34 -17.91 2.32
C ILE A 494 19.79 -17.61 3.74
N HIS A 495 19.40 -16.46 4.24
CA HIS A 495 19.54 -16.08 5.63
C HIS A 495 18.21 -16.26 6.34
N VAL A 496 18.27 -16.63 7.61
CA VAL A 496 17.12 -16.71 8.50
C VAL A 496 17.47 -15.93 9.76
N MET A 497 16.60 -15.01 10.17
CA MET A 497 16.83 -14.19 11.35
C MET A 497 15.65 -14.29 12.30
N ASP A 498 15.97 -14.54 13.57
CA ASP A 498 15.05 -14.39 14.70
C ASP A 498 15.16 -12.95 15.24
N LEU A 499 14.06 -12.21 15.17
CA LEU A 499 14.01 -10.78 15.51
C LEU A 499 13.89 -10.53 17.02
N ASN A 500 13.51 -11.55 17.80
CA ASN A 500 13.55 -11.47 19.27
C ASN A 500 14.99 -11.43 19.78
N THR A 501 15.82 -12.32 19.24
CA THR A 501 17.20 -12.57 19.71
C THR A 501 18.26 -11.87 18.87
N ALA A 502 17.89 -11.36 17.69
CA ALA A 502 18.79 -10.88 16.64
C ALA A 502 19.76 -11.97 16.12
N GLN A 503 19.49 -13.24 16.39
CA GLN A 503 20.29 -14.35 15.87
C GLN A 503 20.04 -14.48 14.37
N LYS A 504 21.13 -14.54 13.59
CA LYS A 504 21.12 -14.72 12.15
C LYS A 504 21.84 -16.03 11.80
N ASP A 505 21.12 -16.91 11.13
CA ASP A 505 21.60 -18.19 10.61
C ASP A 505 21.63 -18.18 9.07
N GLU A 506 22.32 -19.17 8.50
CA GLU A 506 22.51 -19.32 7.06
C GLU A 506 22.23 -20.76 6.64
N ILE A 507 21.56 -20.91 5.50
CA ILE A 507 21.37 -22.19 4.82
C ILE A 507 21.93 -22.04 3.41
N GLN A 508 22.91 -22.88 3.07
CA GLN A 508 23.62 -22.84 1.80
C GLN A 508 23.22 -24.04 0.94
N ALA A 509 22.96 -23.80 -0.34
CA ALA A 509 22.73 -24.86 -1.32
C ALA A 509 24.02 -25.62 -1.65
N ASP A 510 23.89 -26.88 -2.06
CA ASP A 510 25.00 -27.66 -2.59
C ASP A 510 25.48 -27.12 -3.94
N GLN A 511 26.69 -27.50 -4.34
CA GLN A 511 27.24 -27.03 -5.62
C GLN A 511 26.39 -27.55 -6.80
N GLY A 512 25.89 -26.63 -7.62
CA GLY A 512 25.02 -26.95 -8.76
C GLY A 512 23.52 -26.89 -8.44
N ASP A 513 23.18 -26.64 -7.17
CA ASP A 513 21.81 -26.43 -6.73
C ASP A 513 21.53 -24.95 -6.50
N TYR A 514 20.25 -24.58 -6.58
CA TYR A 514 19.73 -23.31 -6.09
C TYR A 514 18.83 -23.54 -4.88
N ILE A 515 18.67 -22.50 -4.07
CA ILE A 515 17.77 -22.48 -2.91
C ILE A 515 16.78 -21.32 -3.04
N GLN A 516 15.54 -21.55 -2.62
CA GLN A 516 14.46 -20.58 -2.69
C GLN A 516 13.69 -20.53 -1.36
N VAL A 517 13.42 -19.32 -0.87
CA VAL A 517 12.49 -19.08 0.23
C VAL A 517 11.07 -19.28 -0.29
N LEU A 518 10.27 -20.13 0.36
CA LEU A 518 8.90 -20.45 -0.08
C LEU A 518 7.83 -19.91 0.86
N GLY A 519 8.22 -19.36 2.01
CA GLY A 519 7.30 -18.79 2.98
C GLY A 519 7.51 -19.31 4.40
N PHE A 520 6.56 -18.99 5.28
CA PHE A 520 6.50 -19.50 6.64
C PHE A 520 5.17 -20.18 6.89
N VAL A 521 5.16 -21.21 7.73
CA VAL A 521 3.96 -21.77 8.34
C VAL A 521 4.05 -21.57 9.84
N GLY A 522 3.24 -20.66 10.39
CA GLY A 522 3.45 -20.16 11.75
C GLY A 522 4.83 -19.49 11.86
N SER A 523 5.69 -20.06 12.69
CA SER A 523 7.09 -19.61 12.83
C SER A 523 8.09 -20.47 12.05
N ASP A 524 7.67 -21.55 11.40
CA ASP A 524 8.58 -22.47 10.71
C ASP A 524 8.85 -22.01 9.28
N LEU A 525 10.13 -21.98 8.89
CA LEU A 525 10.54 -21.58 7.55
C LEU A 525 10.37 -22.74 6.58
N ILE A 526 9.81 -22.44 5.41
CA ILE A 526 9.73 -23.36 4.27
C ILE A 526 10.70 -22.88 3.20
N TYR A 527 11.58 -23.77 2.76
CA TYR A 527 12.48 -23.51 1.63
C TYR A 527 12.57 -24.72 0.71
N GLY A 528 12.90 -24.47 -0.55
CA GLY A 528 13.06 -25.50 -1.58
C GLY A 528 14.46 -25.54 -2.16
N LEU A 529 14.83 -26.71 -2.67
CA LEU A 529 16.08 -26.95 -3.40
C LEU A 529 15.77 -27.51 -4.78
N GLY A 530 16.46 -26.99 -5.80
CA GLY A 530 16.41 -27.52 -7.16
C GLY A 530 17.79 -27.51 -7.82
N HIS A 531 17.94 -28.24 -8.91
CA HIS A 531 19.18 -28.25 -9.67
C HIS A 531 19.20 -27.08 -10.66
N GLN A 532 20.29 -26.32 -10.73
CA GLN A 532 20.42 -25.18 -11.67
C GLN A 532 20.32 -25.62 -13.15
N THR A 533 20.60 -26.90 -13.42
CA THR A 533 20.51 -27.49 -14.77
C THR A 533 19.11 -28.00 -15.12
N ASP A 534 18.22 -28.18 -14.14
CA ASP A 534 16.88 -28.70 -14.35
C ASP A 534 15.93 -27.57 -14.77
N GLN A 535 15.99 -27.24 -16.06
CA GLN A 535 15.11 -26.24 -16.65
C GLN A 535 13.87 -26.90 -17.22
N TRP A 536 12.68 -26.47 -16.78
CA TRP A 536 11.46 -26.84 -17.49
C TRP A 536 11.26 -25.89 -18.66
N ILE A 537 11.32 -26.41 -19.89
CA ILE A 537 11.04 -25.66 -21.11
C ILE A 537 9.63 -25.99 -21.60
N SER A 538 8.81 -24.95 -21.77
CA SER A 538 7.49 -25.01 -22.39
C SER A 538 7.45 -24.09 -23.60
N ASN A 539 6.90 -24.57 -24.71
CA ASN A 539 6.79 -23.84 -25.98
C ASN A 539 8.09 -23.15 -26.46
N GLY A 540 9.27 -23.67 -26.08
CA GLY A 540 10.58 -23.11 -26.44
C GLY A 540 11.10 -22.00 -25.52
N ARG A 541 10.43 -21.72 -24.40
CA ARG A 541 10.87 -20.79 -23.34
C ARG A 541 11.08 -21.54 -22.03
N VAL A 542 12.04 -21.08 -21.23
CA VAL A 542 12.15 -21.55 -19.83
C VAL A 542 10.88 -21.11 -19.10
N ARG A 543 10.19 -22.09 -18.52
CA ARG A 543 9.01 -21.89 -17.69
C ARG A 543 9.41 -21.54 -16.28
N GLU A 544 10.20 -22.43 -15.68
CA GLU A 544 10.69 -22.34 -14.31
C GLU A 544 11.78 -23.40 -14.09
N LEU A 545 12.39 -23.39 -12.91
CA LEU A 545 13.28 -24.44 -12.44
C LEU A 545 12.48 -25.26 -11.41
N PRO A 546 12.19 -26.55 -11.65
CA PRO A 546 11.49 -27.38 -10.68
C PRO A 546 12.41 -27.76 -9.50
N MET A 547 11.86 -27.72 -8.29
CA MET A 547 12.56 -28.11 -7.06
C MET A 547 12.46 -29.62 -6.85
N TYR A 548 13.56 -30.29 -6.48
CA TYR A 548 13.56 -31.72 -6.17
C TYR A 548 13.24 -32.02 -4.69
N ALA A 549 13.34 -31.01 -3.82
CA ALA A 549 13.06 -31.14 -2.39
C ALA A 549 12.50 -29.86 -1.78
N LEU A 550 11.74 -30.02 -0.70
CA LEU A 550 11.25 -28.97 0.18
C LEU A 550 11.55 -29.34 1.63
N TYR A 551 11.93 -28.35 2.43
CA TYR A 551 12.25 -28.49 3.84
C TYR A 551 11.42 -27.52 4.67
N ILE A 552 11.01 -27.97 5.85
CA ILE A 552 10.39 -27.17 6.89
C ILE A 552 11.34 -27.18 8.08
N ILE A 553 11.78 -26.00 8.52
CA ILE A 553 12.72 -25.88 9.64
C ILE A 553 12.14 -25.05 10.78
N GLY A 554 12.39 -25.54 11.99
CA GLY A 554 11.92 -24.94 13.23
C GLY A 554 12.66 -23.65 13.60
N THR A 555 12.33 -23.12 14.78
CA THR A 555 13.01 -21.96 15.38
C THR A 555 14.43 -22.28 15.88
N ASP A 556 14.72 -23.54 16.18
CA ASP A 556 16.03 -24.05 16.57
C ASP A 556 16.93 -24.41 15.37
N MET A 557 16.47 -24.15 14.14
CA MET A 557 17.11 -24.50 12.86
C MET A 557 17.21 -26.01 12.60
N GLU A 558 16.51 -26.85 13.35
CA GLU A 558 16.40 -28.28 13.05
C GLU A 558 15.32 -28.53 11.98
N VAL A 559 15.51 -29.61 11.21
CA VAL A 559 14.56 -30.01 10.16
C VAL A 559 13.37 -30.74 10.80
N GLU A 560 12.21 -30.08 10.80
CA GLU A 560 10.95 -30.65 11.29
C GLU A 560 10.32 -31.58 10.26
N SER A 561 10.44 -31.23 8.98
CA SER A 561 9.92 -32.03 7.88
C SER A 561 10.76 -31.87 6.60
N GLN A 562 10.84 -32.96 5.85
CA GLN A 562 11.47 -33.01 4.53
C GLN A 562 10.52 -33.69 3.56
N TYR A 563 10.25 -33.01 2.44
CA TYR A 563 9.52 -33.55 1.32
C TYR A 563 10.49 -33.80 0.16
N GLN A 564 10.76 -35.07 -0.14
CA GLN A 564 11.58 -35.49 -1.26
C GLN A 564 11.15 -36.89 -1.72
N GLU A 565 10.82 -37.04 -3.00
CA GLU A 565 10.43 -38.33 -3.58
C GLU A 565 11.17 -38.56 -4.90
N GLU A 566 11.70 -39.77 -5.09
CA GLU A 566 12.48 -40.11 -6.29
C GLU A 566 11.63 -39.97 -7.56
N GLY A 567 12.08 -39.13 -8.49
CA GLY A 567 11.40 -38.89 -9.76
C GLY A 567 10.27 -37.85 -9.72
N ILE A 568 10.02 -37.24 -8.54
CA ILE A 568 9.04 -36.17 -8.34
C ILE A 568 9.75 -34.82 -8.17
N TYR A 569 9.17 -33.79 -8.77
CA TYR A 569 9.63 -32.40 -8.69
C TYR A 569 8.45 -31.48 -8.30
N ILE A 570 8.75 -30.27 -7.84
CA ILE A 570 7.80 -29.28 -7.32
C ILE A 570 7.94 -27.98 -8.13
N SER A 571 6.82 -27.42 -8.61
CA SER A 571 6.80 -26.18 -9.41
C SER A 571 6.04 -25.02 -8.74
N ASP A 572 5.25 -25.30 -7.70
CA ASP A 572 4.48 -24.26 -7.01
C ASP A 572 4.18 -24.71 -5.60
N VAL A 573 4.25 -23.77 -4.67
CA VAL A 573 4.11 -23.99 -3.23
C VAL A 573 3.26 -22.87 -2.66
N ASN A 574 2.08 -23.22 -2.17
CA ASN A 574 1.13 -22.26 -1.60
C ASN A 574 0.85 -22.61 -0.14
N VAL A 575 1.11 -21.66 0.77
CA VAL A 575 0.93 -21.84 2.21
C VAL A 575 -0.36 -21.15 2.64
N GLN A 576 -1.35 -21.93 3.10
CA GLN A 576 -2.66 -21.43 3.54
C GLN A 576 -3.13 -22.20 4.77
N ASP A 577 -3.54 -21.49 5.82
CA ASP A 577 -4.21 -22.07 7.00
C ASP A 577 -3.50 -23.31 7.59
N GLY A 578 -2.16 -23.29 7.66
CA GLY A 578 -1.36 -24.41 8.17
C GLY A 578 -1.16 -25.56 7.21
N ARG A 579 -1.54 -25.37 5.95
CA ARG A 579 -1.38 -26.35 4.89
C ARG A 579 -0.44 -25.80 3.85
N ILE A 580 0.45 -26.67 3.39
CA ILE A 580 1.36 -26.38 2.30
C ILE A 580 0.88 -27.20 1.11
N HIS A 581 0.28 -26.52 0.15
CA HIS A 581 -0.19 -27.11 -1.10
C HIS A 581 0.96 -27.12 -2.11
N LEU A 582 1.19 -28.27 -2.73
CA LEU A 582 2.32 -28.51 -3.64
C LEU A 582 1.83 -29.00 -4.99
N ASN A 583 2.32 -28.40 -6.07
CA ASN A 583 2.16 -28.94 -7.41
C ASN A 583 3.29 -29.91 -7.74
N ARG A 584 2.95 -31.20 -7.90
CA ARG A 584 3.93 -32.26 -8.20
C ARG A 584 4.05 -32.52 -9.68
N MET A 585 5.28 -32.77 -10.10
CA MET A 585 5.66 -32.98 -11.49
C MET A 585 6.53 -34.22 -11.65
N VAL A 586 6.47 -34.82 -12.84
CA VAL A 586 7.39 -35.88 -13.26
C VAL A 586 8.25 -35.42 -14.43
N LYS A 587 9.56 -35.67 -14.34
CA LYS A 587 10.50 -35.42 -15.44
C LYS A 587 10.29 -36.48 -16.52
N VAL A 588 9.82 -36.07 -17.70
CA VAL A 588 9.59 -36.97 -18.84
C VAL A 588 10.75 -36.93 -19.85
N SER A 589 11.50 -35.83 -19.90
CA SER A 589 12.76 -35.70 -20.64
C SER A 589 13.66 -34.62 -19.99
N ASP A 590 14.85 -34.38 -20.55
CA ASP A 590 15.88 -33.52 -19.94
C ASP A 590 15.39 -32.12 -19.54
N GLN A 591 14.44 -31.57 -20.30
CA GLN A 591 13.88 -30.23 -20.09
C GLN A 591 12.34 -30.22 -20.10
N SER A 592 11.70 -31.38 -19.93
CA SER A 592 10.24 -31.51 -20.01
C SER A 592 9.69 -32.18 -18.78
N TYR A 593 8.73 -31.51 -18.16
CA TYR A 593 8.04 -31.95 -16.96
C TYR A 593 6.54 -31.94 -17.23
N VAL A 594 5.82 -32.86 -16.60
CA VAL A 594 4.37 -32.96 -16.71
C VAL A 594 3.78 -32.95 -15.31
N PHE A 595 2.77 -32.12 -15.10
CA PHE A 595 1.97 -32.11 -13.87
C PHE A 595 1.41 -33.50 -13.59
N GLN A 596 1.60 -33.98 -12.37
CA GLN A 596 1.12 -35.29 -11.94
C GLN A 596 -0.16 -35.14 -11.11
N ASN A 597 -0.08 -34.41 -10.00
CA ASN A 597 -1.17 -34.12 -9.09
C ASN A 597 -0.77 -33.05 -8.06
N GLU A 598 -1.75 -32.53 -7.33
CA GLU A 598 -1.51 -31.76 -6.11
C GLU A 598 -1.28 -32.69 -4.90
N ASP A 599 -0.50 -32.22 -3.94
CA ASP A 599 -0.32 -32.83 -2.63
C ASP A 599 -0.40 -31.77 -1.53
N THR A 600 -0.57 -32.19 -0.28
CA THR A 600 -0.72 -31.25 0.84
C THR A 600 -0.02 -31.75 2.08
N ILE A 601 0.90 -30.94 2.60
CA ILE A 601 1.50 -31.14 3.91
C ILE A 601 0.64 -30.41 4.93
N VAL A 602 0.21 -31.10 5.99
CA VAL A 602 -0.55 -30.51 7.09
C VAL A 602 0.39 -30.25 8.25
N CYS A 603 0.53 -28.98 8.63
CA CYS A 603 1.33 -28.55 9.76
C CYS A 603 0.45 -28.40 11.00
N ASN A 604 0.98 -28.74 12.18
CA ASN A 604 0.28 -28.64 13.45
C ASN A 604 0.67 -27.38 14.25
N GLU A 605 1.43 -26.47 13.64
CA GLU A 605 1.87 -25.22 14.26
C GLU A 605 0.66 -24.30 14.51
N ASP A 606 0.68 -23.48 15.57
CA ASP A 606 -0.36 -22.47 15.77
C ASP A 606 -0.20 -21.37 14.70
N ILE A 607 -1.10 -21.38 13.71
CA ILE A 607 -0.91 -20.59 12.47
C ILE A 607 -1.48 -19.17 12.56
N SER A 608 -2.48 -18.92 13.40
CA SER A 608 -3.25 -17.68 13.30
C SER A 608 -2.85 -16.65 14.34
N ILE A 609 -2.26 -15.55 13.88
CA ILE A 609 -2.64 -14.25 14.45
C ILE A 609 -3.91 -13.86 13.73
N ASP A 610 -5.02 -13.88 14.45
CA ASP A 610 -6.26 -13.28 13.97
C ASP A 610 -6.08 -11.76 14.01
N PRO A 611 -6.11 -11.04 12.86
CA PRO A 611 -6.00 -9.59 12.86
C PRO A 611 -7.10 -8.89 13.67
N LEU A 612 -8.22 -9.60 13.89
CA LEU A 612 -9.34 -9.16 14.71
C LEU A 612 -9.30 -9.77 16.12
N GLU A 613 -8.17 -10.31 16.58
CA GLU A 613 -8.05 -10.78 17.95
C GLU A 613 -8.45 -9.67 18.94
N GLY A 614 -9.39 -10.00 19.84
CA GLY A 614 -9.96 -9.03 20.79
C GLY A 614 -11.05 -8.12 20.21
N ILE A 615 -11.31 -8.15 18.90
CA ILE A 615 -12.40 -7.46 18.24
C ILE A 615 -13.52 -8.45 17.89
N GLY A 616 -14.75 -8.11 18.25
CA GLY A 616 -15.93 -8.86 17.87
C GLY A 616 -16.91 -8.01 17.08
N TRP A 617 -17.90 -8.66 16.47
CA TRP A 617 -18.99 -7.98 15.80
C TRP A 617 -20.32 -8.69 16.00
N TYR A 618 -21.42 -7.98 15.80
CA TYR A 618 -22.77 -8.57 15.71
C TYR A 618 -23.63 -7.80 14.72
N VAL A 619 -24.66 -8.46 14.17
CA VAL A 619 -25.64 -7.82 13.29
C VAL A 619 -26.72 -7.17 14.16
N SER A 620 -26.81 -5.84 14.13
CA SER A 620 -27.88 -5.08 14.77
C SER A 620 -29.17 -5.14 13.94
N GLN A 621 -30.30 -4.71 14.53
CA GLN A 621 -31.60 -4.80 13.85
C GLN A 621 -31.76 -3.82 12.69
N ASP A 622 -31.10 -2.66 12.74
CA ASP A 622 -31.31 -1.53 11.83
C ASP A 622 -30.04 -1.01 11.15
N MET A 623 -28.85 -1.28 11.68
CA MET A 623 -27.57 -0.76 11.19
C MET A 623 -26.63 -1.83 10.63
N GLY A 624 -27.05 -3.09 10.61
CA GLY A 624 -26.20 -4.19 10.14
C GLY A 624 -25.06 -4.53 11.11
N LYS A 625 -23.91 -4.99 10.59
CA LYS A 625 -22.71 -5.40 11.32
C LYS A 625 -22.19 -4.21 12.12
N ARG A 626 -22.05 -4.38 13.45
CA ARG A 626 -21.43 -3.42 14.37
C ARG A 626 -20.29 -4.08 15.12
N TYR A 627 -19.16 -3.39 15.20
CA TYR A 627 -17.93 -3.86 15.83
C TYR A 627 -17.84 -3.42 17.29
N PHE A 628 -17.09 -4.18 18.08
CA PHE A 628 -16.81 -3.91 19.48
C PHE A 628 -15.48 -4.51 19.92
N VAL A 629 -14.85 -3.90 20.92
CA VAL A 629 -13.73 -4.49 21.66
C VAL A 629 -14.28 -5.46 22.71
N GLN A 630 -13.74 -6.67 22.76
CA GLN A 630 -14.11 -7.73 23.69
C GLN A 630 -13.40 -7.56 25.04
N LEU A 631 -14.16 -7.16 26.04
CA LEU A 631 -13.70 -6.99 27.42
C LEU A 631 -13.74 -8.31 28.19
N ASP A 632 -12.95 -8.42 29.25
CA ASP A 632 -12.95 -9.59 30.13
C ASP A 632 -13.99 -9.47 31.25
N GLN A 633 -14.30 -8.22 31.64
CA GLN A 633 -15.25 -7.90 32.69
C GLN A 633 -16.48 -7.16 32.15
N THR A 634 -17.61 -7.28 32.87
CA THR A 634 -18.82 -6.51 32.56
C THR A 634 -18.66 -5.10 33.12
N VAL A 635 -18.99 -4.09 32.32
CA VAL A 635 -18.96 -2.69 32.77
C VAL A 635 -20.38 -2.25 33.15
N ASP A 636 -20.59 -2.02 34.45
CA ASP A 636 -21.90 -1.60 35.00
C ASP A 636 -22.00 -0.09 35.26
N GLN A 637 -20.90 0.65 35.09
CA GLN A 637 -20.83 2.10 35.33
C GLN A 637 -20.48 2.86 34.03
N PRO A 638 -20.89 4.14 33.90
CA PRO A 638 -20.42 4.98 32.80
C PRO A 638 -18.89 5.08 32.79
N LEU A 639 -18.28 4.95 31.61
CA LEU A 639 -16.84 5.15 31.45
C LEU A 639 -16.47 6.60 31.68
N GLN A 640 -15.27 6.79 32.23
CA GLN A 640 -14.61 8.08 32.23
C GLN A 640 -13.62 8.12 31.06
N THR A 641 -13.80 9.10 30.19
CA THR A 641 -12.88 9.37 29.09
C THR A 641 -11.92 10.49 29.47
N ARG A 642 -10.64 10.34 29.13
CA ARG A 642 -9.66 11.43 29.22
C ARG A 642 -8.59 11.33 28.15
N GLU A 643 -7.76 12.36 28.08
CA GLU A 643 -6.55 12.44 27.27
C GLU A 643 -5.30 12.41 28.16
N PRO A 644 -4.11 12.11 27.59
CA PRO A 644 -2.84 12.30 28.25
C PRO A 644 -2.63 13.75 28.73
N SER A 645 -2.02 13.92 29.90
CA SER A 645 -1.73 15.24 30.46
C SER A 645 -0.72 16.04 29.65
N SER A 646 0.11 15.39 28.84
CA SER A 646 1.11 16.09 28.02
C SER A 646 1.65 15.25 26.86
N TYR A 647 2.14 15.94 25.84
CA TYR A 647 3.00 15.38 24.80
C TYR A 647 4.41 15.91 25.00
N SER A 648 5.40 15.04 24.78
CA SER A 648 6.81 15.40 24.82
C SER A 648 7.49 14.95 23.54
N TYR A 649 8.35 15.82 23.02
CA TYR A 649 9.13 15.57 21.82
C TYR A 649 10.59 15.39 22.25
N ARG A 650 11.23 14.31 21.82
CA ARG A 650 12.69 14.23 21.86
C ARG A 650 13.25 14.93 20.63
N ASP A 651 14.35 15.66 20.78
CA ASP A 651 15.12 16.25 19.66
C ASP A 651 15.85 15.16 18.84
N ASN A 652 15.16 14.08 18.48
CA ASN A 652 15.71 12.91 17.81
C ASN A 652 14.99 12.68 16.47
N VAL A 653 15.15 13.65 15.56
CA VAL A 653 15.08 13.31 14.14
C VAL A 653 16.30 12.45 13.85
N MET A 654 16.10 11.19 13.49
CA MET A 654 17.16 10.35 12.95
C MET A 654 17.58 10.91 11.59
N ALA A 655 18.45 11.92 11.59
CA ALA A 655 18.97 12.57 10.38
C ALA A 655 19.95 11.68 9.58
N ALA A 656 20.02 10.37 9.85
CA ALA A 656 21.11 9.49 9.40
C ALA A 656 20.67 8.22 8.65
N ALA A 657 19.38 7.97 8.43
CA ALA A 657 18.94 7.11 7.33
C ALA A 657 18.53 8.01 6.16
N ALA A 658 19.50 8.76 5.61
CA ALA A 658 19.36 9.32 4.28
C ALA A 658 18.95 8.17 3.35
N THR A 659 17.66 8.12 3.02
CA THR A 659 17.01 7.20 2.08
C THR A 659 17.51 5.76 2.26
N VAL A 660 16.70 4.85 2.79
CA VAL A 660 16.77 3.49 2.24
C VAL A 660 16.36 3.64 0.78
N SER A 661 17.27 4.13 -0.06
CA SER A 661 17.06 4.27 -1.48
C SER A 661 16.85 2.85 -1.92
N ARG A 662 15.69 2.62 -2.52
CA ARG A 662 15.47 1.39 -3.27
C ARG A 662 16.71 1.16 -4.14
N GLU A 663 17.36 0.01 -3.96
CA GLU A 663 18.42 -0.39 -4.85
C GLU A 663 17.79 -0.71 -6.21
N ASP A 664 18.19 0.02 -7.24
CA ASP A 664 17.82 -0.30 -8.61
C ASP A 664 18.58 -1.56 -9.04
N ARG A 665 17.93 -2.71 -8.93
CA ARG A 665 18.44 -4.00 -9.41
C ARG A 665 18.11 -4.27 -10.87
N GLY A 666 17.48 -3.32 -11.58
CA GLY A 666 17.05 -3.47 -12.98
C GLY A 666 15.83 -4.38 -13.20
N ASN A 667 15.32 -5.02 -12.15
CA ASN A 667 14.11 -5.84 -12.21
C ASN A 667 12.86 -4.94 -12.20
N VAL A 668 11.99 -5.14 -13.20
CA VAL A 668 10.73 -4.40 -13.31
C VAL A 668 9.79 -4.83 -12.18
N ILE A 669 9.32 -3.86 -11.39
CA ILE A 669 8.23 -4.06 -10.43
C ILE A 669 6.93 -3.54 -11.03
N PHE A 670 5.91 -4.39 -11.00
CA PHE A 670 4.53 -4.07 -11.38
C PHE A 670 3.75 -3.63 -10.16
N CYS A 671 3.17 -2.45 -10.22
CA CYS A 671 2.31 -1.92 -9.16
C CYS A 671 0.84 -2.03 -9.60
N ALA A 672 0.04 -2.78 -8.85
CA ALA A 672 -1.38 -2.96 -9.12
C ALA A 672 -2.21 -1.89 -8.41
N TYR A 673 -3.22 -1.35 -9.09
CA TYR A 673 -4.13 -0.36 -8.53
C TYR A 673 -5.56 -0.63 -8.97
N ALA A 674 -6.53 -0.40 -8.08
CA ALA A 674 -7.93 -0.30 -8.43
C ALA A 674 -8.59 0.83 -7.66
N GLN A 675 -9.60 1.47 -8.25
CA GLN A 675 -10.35 2.55 -7.61
C GLN A 675 -9.46 3.70 -7.08
N GLY A 676 -8.32 3.96 -7.74
CA GLY A 676 -7.34 4.97 -7.31
C GLY A 676 -6.51 4.59 -6.06
N ARG A 677 -6.54 3.33 -5.61
CA ARG A 677 -5.79 2.82 -4.47
C ARG A 677 -4.75 1.79 -4.91
N PHE A 678 -3.62 1.75 -4.22
CA PHE A 678 -2.57 0.75 -4.41
C PHE A 678 -3.01 -0.59 -3.80
N LEU A 679 -2.75 -1.69 -4.50
CA LEU A 679 -3.11 -3.05 -4.08
C LEU A 679 -1.88 -3.90 -3.75
N GLY A 680 -0.70 -3.53 -4.25
CA GLY A 680 0.54 -4.26 -4.03
C GLY A 680 1.53 -4.13 -5.17
N SER A 681 2.74 -4.61 -4.92
CA SER A 681 3.83 -4.71 -5.87
C SER A 681 4.15 -6.18 -6.17
N PHE A 682 4.46 -6.46 -7.44
CA PHE A 682 4.67 -7.81 -7.95
C PHE A 682 5.84 -7.83 -8.93
N THR A 683 6.57 -8.95 -9.00
CA THR A 683 7.58 -9.20 -10.04
C THR A 683 6.98 -9.93 -11.24
N GLU A 684 5.86 -10.63 -11.05
CA GLU A 684 5.08 -11.27 -12.10
C GLU A 684 3.95 -10.38 -12.59
N PHE A 685 3.89 -10.15 -13.90
CA PHE A 685 2.86 -9.32 -14.51
C PHE A 685 1.46 -9.92 -14.35
N LYS A 686 1.34 -11.26 -14.38
CA LYS A 686 0.08 -11.97 -14.19
C LYS A 686 -0.52 -11.68 -12.82
N GLU A 687 0.27 -11.76 -11.76
CA GLU A 687 -0.19 -11.49 -10.39
C GLU A 687 -0.67 -10.05 -10.23
N ALA A 688 0.09 -9.08 -10.77
CA ALA A 688 -0.34 -7.68 -10.76
C ALA A 688 -1.66 -7.47 -11.53
N VAL A 689 -1.81 -8.10 -12.69
CA VAL A 689 -3.05 -8.03 -13.47
C VAL A 689 -4.19 -8.68 -12.70
N ASP A 690 -3.99 -9.83 -12.07
CA ASP A 690 -5.03 -10.53 -11.28
C ASP A 690 -5.49 -9.70 -10.09
N ALA A 691 -4.54 -9.14 -9.33
CA ALA A 691 -4.82 -8.27 -8.20
C ALA A 691 -5.68 -7.07 -8.62
N ALA A 692 -5.40 -6.48 -9.79
CA ALA A 692 -6.16 -5.35 -10.31
C ALA A 692 -7.42 -5.76 -11.10
N TYR A 693 -7.56 -7.02 -11.52
CA TYR A 693 -8.53 -7.40 -12.54
C TYR A 693 -9.93 -7.16 -12.00
N ASP A 694 -10.37 -7.90 -10.98
CA ASP A 694 -11.79 -7.93 -10.60
C ASP A 694 -12.36 -6.57 -10.20
N ASP A 695 -11.55 -5.70 -9.61
CA ASP A 695 -11.94 -4.35 -9.20
C ASP A 695 -11.85 -3.28 -10.30
N MET A 696 -11.64 -3.69 -11.56
CA MET A 696 -11.56 -2.80 -12.72
C MET A 696 -10.37 -1.84 -12.65
N GLY A 697 -9.24 -2.38 -12.23
CA GLY A 697 -8.00 -1.67 -12.03
C GLY A 697 -7.09 -1.60 -13.26
N LEU A 698 -5.84 -1.24 -12.96
CA LEU A 698 -4.72 -1.03 -13.87
C LEU A 698 -3.41 -1.46 -13.22
N VAL A 699 -2.39 -1.65 -14.04
CA VAL A 699 -1.03 -1.98 -13.61
C VAL A 699 -0.07 -0.94 -14.15
N THR A 700 0.86 -0.45 -13.32
CA THR A 700 1.95 0.45 -13.70
C THR A 700 3.32 -0.19 -13.49
N ASP A 701 4.37 0.43 -14.02
CA ASP A 701 5.72 0.28 -13.47
C ASP A 701 5.92 1.17 -12.23
N GLU A 702 7.08 1.09 -11.61
CA GLU A 702 7.51 1.93 -10.49
C GLU A 702 7.54 3.43 -10.80
N ASN A 703 7.78 3.78 -12.07
CA ASN A 703 7.80 5.16 -12.56
C ASN A 703 6.39 5.66 -12.93
N GLN A 704 5.35 4.94 -12.51
CA GLN A 704 3.94 5.31 -12.66
C GLN A 704 3.43 5.30 -14.11
N HIS A 705 4.18 4.71 -15.06
CA HIS A 705 3.67 4.52 -16.41
C HIS A 705 2.65 3.38 -16.41
N ILE A 706 1.44 3.65 -16.87
CA ILE A 706 0.42 2.62 -17.05
C ILE A 706 0.94 1.60 -18.05
N LEU A 707 1.01 0.33 -17.66
CA LEU A 707 1.37 -0.81 -18.51
C LEU A 707 0.15 -1.56 -19.00
N TRP A 708 -0.91 -1.62 -18.18
CA TRP A 708 -2.17 -2.30 -18.49
C TRP A 708 -3.35 -1.60 -17.81
N ASP A 709 -4.50 -1.55 -18.50
CA ASP A 709 -5.76 -0.97 -17.97
C ASP A 709 -6.93 -1.87 -18.44
N ARG A 710 -7.71 -2.39 -17.49
CA ARG A 710 -8.83 -3.31 -17.79
C ARG A 710 -9.93 -2.66 -18.65
N ILE A 711 -10.18 -1.37 -18.42
CA ILE A 711 -11.33 -0.63 -18.97
C ILE A 711 -11.00 -0.02 -20.31
N ASN A 712 -9.81 0.58 -20.43
CA ASN A 712 -9.39 1.31 -21.61
C ASN A 712 -9.02 0.36 -22.77
N ARG A 713 -9.99 -0.41 -23.25
CA ARG A 713 -9.86 -1.35 -24.36
C ARG A 713 -11.11 -1.35 -25.24
N ARG A 714 -10.94 -1.16 -26.54
CA ARG A 714 -12.07 -1.20 -27.51
C ARG A 714 -12.56 -2.62 -27.76
N ASN A 715 -13.76 -2.76 -28.32
CA ASN A 715 -14.34 -4.06 -28.67
C ASN A 715 -13.70 -4.71 -29.91
N ALA A 716 -12.98 -3.92 -30.71
CA ALA A 716 -12.22 -4.38 -31.86
C ALA A 716 -11.03 -3.46 -32.08
N ALA A 717 -9.87 -4.03 -32.40
CA ALA A 717 -8.68 -3.28 -32.72
C ALA A 717 -7.76 -4.09 -33.65
N SER A 718 -6.82 -3.39 -34.28
CA SER A 718 -5.69 -4.00 -34.97
C SER A 718 -4.44 -3.28 -34.54
N SER A 719 -3.41 -4.06 -34.25
CA SER A 719 -2.08 -3.58 -33.92
C SER A 719 -1.57 -2.70 -35.06
N ARG A 720 -0.93 -1.59 -34.69
CA ARG A 720 -0.19 -0.73 -35.60
C ARG A 720 1.25 -1.21 -35.80
N ASN A 721 1.57 -2.38 -35.22
CA ASN A 721 2.91 -2.94 -35.11
C ASN A 721 3.90 -1.95 -34.48
N GLU A 722 3.41 -1.14 -33.53
CA GLU A 722 4.26 -0.24 -32.74
C GLU A 722 5.23 -1.09 -31.91
N GLY A 723 6.51 -0.70 -31.87
CA GLY A 723 7.56 -1.46 -31.18
C GLY A 723 7.90 -2.83 -31.78
N GLY A 724 7.23 -3.32 -32.84
CA GLY A 724 7.40 -4.68 -33.35
C GLY A 724 8.84 -5.04 -33.74
N SER A 725 9.56 -4.12 -34.41
CA SER A 725 10.99 -4.32 -34.71
C SER A 725 11.88 -4.31 -33.47
N ALA A 726 11.51 -3.56 -32.43
CA ALA A 726 12.24 -3.56 -31.17
C ALA A 726 12.02 -4.89 -30.44
N MET A 727 10.77 -5.37 -30.38
CA MET A 727 10.44 -6.69 -29.82
C MET A 727 11.25 -7.80 -30.51
N GLU A 728 11.30 -7.83 -31.84
CA GLU A 728 12.09 -8.82 -32.58
C GLU A 728 13.58 -8.84 -32.22
N ARG A 729 14.18 -7.66 -31.98
CA ARG A 729 15.60 -7.56 -31.59
C ARG A 729 15.87 -8.18 -30.23
N HIS A 730 14.96 -7.97 -29.28
CA HIS A 730 15.16 -8.32 -27.87
C HIS A 730 14.61 -9.72 -27.51
N LEU A 731 13.66 -10.24 -28.30
CA LEU A 731 12.96 -11.51 -28.01
C LEU A 731 13.91 -12.70 -27.83
N SER A 732 15.01 -12.76 -28.57
CA SER A 732 15.95 -13.89 -28.51
C SER A 732 16.76 -13.98 -27.20
N GLY A 733 16.88 -12.86 -26.48
CA GLY A 733 17.59 -12.78 -25.20
C GLY A 733 16.66 -12.54 -24.00
N PHE A 734 15.35 -12.55 -24.21
CA PHE A 734 14.37 -12.23 -23.17
C PHE A 734 14.16 -13.42 -22.23
N SER A 735 14.59 -13.25 -20.97
CA SER A 735 14.35 -14.21 -19.88
C SER A 735 13.42 -13.68 -18.80
N GLU A 736 13.35 -12.36 -18.62
CA GLU A 736 12.61 -11.70 -17.55
C GLU A 736 12.10 -10.33 -18.00
N ASN A 737 11.09 -9.80 -17.32
CA ASN A 737 10.51 -8.49 -17.59
C ASN A 737 11.60 -7.41 -17.62
N THR A 738 11.71 -6.67 -18.73
CA THR A 738 12.83 -5.74 -18.95
C THR A 738 12.37 -4.48 -19.67
N LEU A 739 12.78 -3.32 -19.15
CA LEU A 739 12.74 -2.04 -19.88
C LEU A 739 14.08 -1.83 -20.60
N TYR A 740 14.05 -1.83 -21.93
CA TYR A 740 15.25 -1.65 -22.76
C TYR A 740 15.57 -0.17 -23.00
N GLU A 741 16.83 0.15 -23.29
CA GLU A 741 17.32 1.51 -23.56
C GLU A 741 16.59 2.22 -24.73
N ASP A 742 15.99 1.46 -25.65
CA ASP A 742 15.20 2.00 -26.76
C ASP A 742 13.76 2.36 -26.36
N GLY A 743 13.41 2.23 -25.08
CA GLY A 743 12.10 2.53 -24.50
C GLY A 743 11.09 1.40 -24.58
N LEU A 744 11.45 0.22 -25.11
CA LEU A 744 10.55 -0.92 -25.12
C LEU A 744 10.53 -1.59 -23.74
N MET A 745 9.36 -1.62 -23.09
CA MET A 745 9.06 -2.56 -22.02
C MET A 745 8.61 -3.89 -22.64
N LEU A 746 9.38 -4.95 -22.41
CA LEU A 746 9.03 -6.32 -22.81
C LEU A 746 8.57 -7.08 -21.56
N ILE A 747 7.37 -7.65 -21.64
CA ILE A 747 6.64 -8.20 -20.50
C ILE A 747 6.37 -9.68 -20.75
N ASP A 748 6.73 -10.51 -19.78
CA ASP A 748 6.29 -11.90 -19.71
C ASP A 748 4.86 -11.93 -19.18
N ALA A 749 3.91 -12.08 -20.10
CA ALA A 749 2.49 -12.16 -19.80
C ALA A 749 2.01 -13.62 -19.75
N ARG A 750 2.92 -14.56 -19.44
CA ARG A 750 2.57 -15.97 -19.25
C ARG A 750 1.48 -16.11 -18.20
N GLY A 751 0.52 -16.99 -18.47
CA GLY A 751 -0.62 -17.21 -17.59
C GLY A 751 -1.75 -16.21 -17.77
N CYS A 752 -1.50 -15.00 -18.29
CA CYS A 752 -2.55 -14.03 -18.58
C CYS A 752 -3.57 -14.60 -19.57
N ASP A 753 -4.86 -14.40 -19.29
CA ASP A 753 -5.90 -14.80 -20.21
C ASP A 753 -5.80 -14.04 -21.53
N LEU A 754 -6.24 -14.67 -22.63
CA LEU A 754 -6.28 -14.02 -23.94
C LEU A 754 -6.95 -12.64 -23.85
N ASN A 755 -8.04 -12.53 -23.10
CA ASN A 755 -8.77 -11.28 -22.92
C ASN A 755 -7.93 -10.16 -22.26
N GLN A 756 -7.05 -10.52 -21.32
CA GLN A 756 -6.15 -9.58 -20.62
C GLN A 756 -5.09 -9.04 -21.59
N VAL A 757 -4.50 -9.88 -22.44
CA VAL A 757 -3.43 -9.46 -23.38
C VAL A 757 -3.95 -8.71 -24.62
N LEU A 758 -5.25 -8.79 -24.95
CA LEU A 758 -5.85 -8.00 -26.04
C LEU A 758 -5.71 -6.48 -25.83
N TYR A 759 -5.50 -6.02 -24.59
CA TYR A 759 -5.18 -4.62 -24.29
C TYR A 759 -3.99 -4.12 -25.12
N PHE A 760 -2.90 -4.87 -25.21
CA PHE A 760 -1.68 -4.45 -25.92
C PHE A 760 -1.95 -4.25 -27.43
N ILE A 761 -2.78 -5.12 -28.00
CA ILE A 761 -3.23 -5.02 -29.39
C ILE A 761 -4.06 -3.75 -29.62
N ASP A 762 -4.95 -3.41 -28.68
CA ASP A 762 -5.71 -2.17 -28.71
C ASP A 762 -4.80 -0.93 -28.71
N LYS A 763 -3.73 -0.98 -27.92
CA LYS A 763 -2.72 0.09 -27.82
C LYS A 763 -1.72 0.10 -28.97
N GLY A 764 -1.88 -0.80 -29.95
CA GLY A 764 -1.11 -0.79 -31.19
C GLY A 764 0.11 -1.72 -31.18
N TYR A 765 0.32 -2.50 -30.12
CA TYR A 765 1.44 -3.42 -29.95
C TYR A 765 1.03 -4.85 -30.32
N PRO A 766 1.82 -5.59 -31.11
CA PRO A 766 1.54 -7.00 -31.34
C PRO A 766 1.78 -7.82 -30.06
N VAL A 767 1.05 -8.92 -29.89
CA VAL A 767 1.31 -9.90 -28.83
C VAL A 767 1.98 -11.12 -29.46
N ILE A 768 3.07 -11.60 -28.88
CA ILE A 768 3.70 -12.86 -29.29
C ILE A 768 3.06 -13.97 -28.46
N ALA A 769 2.55 -15.00 -29.13
CA ALA A 769 2.03 -16.20 -28.48
C ALA A 769 2.90 -17.39 -28.87
N TYR A 770 3.44 -18.08 -27.87
CA TYR A 770 4.23 -19.29 -28.08
C TYR A 770 3.31 -20.50 -28.17
N THR A 771 3.50 -21.30 -29.22
CA THR A 771 2.70 -22.50 -29.48
C THR A 771 3.61 -23.72 -29.65
N GLU A 772 3.02 -24.91 -29.71
CA GLU A 772 3.72 -26.15 -30.04
C GLU A 772 4.45 -26.10 -31.40
N ASN A 773 3.99 -25.24 -32.32
CA ASN A 773 4.57 -25.09 -33.66
C ASN A 773 5.48 -23.85 -33.78
N GLY A 774 5.81 -23.20 -32.67
CA GLY A 774 6.61 -21.97 -32.61
C GLY A 774 5.80 -20.72 -32.29
N ALA A 775 6.44 -19.56 -32.36
CA ALA A 775 5.85 -18.28 -31.98
C ALA A 775 5.03 -17.64 -33.11
N VAL A 776 3.77 -17.30 -32.82
CA VAL A 776 2.86 -16.57 -33.70
C VAL A 776 2.57 -15.18 -33.16
N ARG A 777 2.12 -14.25 -34.01
CA ARG A 777 1.72 -12.90 -33.59
C ARG A 777 0.22 -12.76 -33.59
N ILE A 778 -0.34 -12.27 -32.50
CA ILE A 778 -1.71 -11.79 -32.47
C ILE A 778 -1.67 -10.30 -32.81
N THR A 779 -2.28 -9.93 -33.93
CA THR A 779 -2.18 -8.59 -34.54
C THR A 779 -3.52 -7.87 -34.61
N GLY A 780 -4.61 -8.51 -34.23
CA GLY A 780 -5.92 -7.86 -34.20
C GLY A 780 -6.95 -8.72 -33.51
N TYR A 781 -8.06 -8.09 -33.14
CA TYR A 781 -9.25 -8.78 -32.65
C TYR A 781 -10.51 -8.00 -33.00
N ASP A 782 -11.61 -8.72 -33.08
CA ASP A 782 -12.96 -8.20 -33.12
C ASP A 782 -13.82 -8.97 -32.10
N THR A 783 -15.11 -8.64 -32.04
CA THR A 783 -16.03 -9.27 -31.08
C THR A 783 -16.15 -10.80 -31.24
N TYR A 784 -15.70 -11.36 -32.37
CA TYR A 784 -15.86 -12.77 -32.70
C TYR A 784 -14.54 -13.51 -32.91
N ASN A 785 -13.47 -12.82 -33.30
CA ASN A 785 -12.22 -13.46 -33.73
C ASN A 785 -10.99 -12.70 -33.25
N ILE A 786 -9.87 -13.41 -33.17
CA ILE A 786 -8.53 -12.82 -33.24
C ILE A 786 -7.94 -13.00 -34.64
N THR A 787 -7.01 -12.12 -35.00
CA THR A 787 -6.19 -12.22 -36.21
C THR A 787 -4.80 -12.65 -35.79
N ILE A 788 -4.37 -13.79 -36.29
CA ILE A 788 -3.04 -14.37 -36.06
C ILE A 788 -2.23 -14.22 -37.34
N THR A 789 -1.01 -13.71 -37.21
CA THR A 789 -0.03 -13.55 -38.28
C THR A 789 1.16 -14.47 -38.00
N ASP A 790 1.50 -15.31 -38.96
CA ASP A 790 2.67 -16.18 -38.89
C ASP A 790 3.96 -15.34 -39.00
N SER A 791 4.86 -15.52 -38.03
CA SER A 791 6.10 -14.72 -37.93
C SER A 791 7.10 -15.00 -39.06
N SER A 792 6.98 -16.14 -39.73
CA SER A 792 7.92 -16.60 -40.77
C SER A 792 7.43 -16.32 -42.20
N SER A 793 6.13 -16.51 -42.46
CA SER A 793 5.52 -16.33 -43.78
C SER A 793 4.85 -14.96 -43.94
N GLY A 794 4.47 -14.30 -42.84
CA GLY A 794 3.69 -13.06 -42.83
C GLY A 794 2.22 -13.26 -43.21
N GLU A 795 1.77 -14.50 -43.45
CA GLU A 795 0.37 -14.80 -43.74
C GLU A 795 -0.49 -14.63 -42.48
N SER A 796 -1.70 -14.11 -42.65
CA SER A 796 -2.63 -13.89 -41.55
C SER A 796 -3.91 -14.71 -41.72
N TYR A 797 -4.40 -15.27 -40.63
CA TYR A 797 -5.69 -15.97 -40.57
C TYR A 797 -6.48 -15.55 -39.33
N LYS A 798 -7.78 -15.85 -39.33
CA LYS A 798 -8.65 -15.58 -38.19
C LYS A 798 -8.93 -16.87 -37.42
N MET A 799 -8.97 -16.75 -36.10
CA MET A 799 -9.39 -17.81 -35.18
C MET A 799 -10.54 -17.27 -34.32
N GLY A 800 -11.59 -18.06 -34.12
CA GLY A 800 -12.72 -17.66 -33.27
C GLY A 800 -12.25 -17.38 -31.86
N LEU A 801 -12.78 -16.34 -31.21
CA LEU A 801 -12.27 -15.86 -29.91
C LEU A 801 -12.34 -16.94 -28.83
N GLY A 802 -13.45 -17.68 -28.73
CA GLY A 802 -13.58 -18.79 -27.77
C GLY A 802 -12.67 -19.97 -28.07
N ASP A 803 -12.48 -20.29 -29.36
CA ASP A 803 -11.54 -21.33 -29.79
C ASP A 803 -10.10 -20.93 -29.46
N ALA A 804 -9.74 -19.67 -29.69
CA ALA A 804 -8.45 -19.10 -29.37
C ALA A 804 -8.17 -19.09 -27.87
N THR A 805 -9.15 -18.68 -27.06
CA THR A 805 -9.02 -18.74 -25.59
C THR A 805 -8.73 -20.16 -25.14
N THR A 806 -9.52 -21.14 -25.59
CA THR A 806 -9.32 -22.55 -25.23
C THR A 806 -7.97 -23.08 -25.71
N TYR A 807 -7.58 -22.71 -26.93
CA TYR A 807 -6.32 -23.13 -27.54
C TYR A 807 -5.11 -22.62 -26.74
N PHE A 808 -5.01 -21.31 -26.50
CA PHE A 808 -3.88 -20.76 -25.76
C PHE A 808 -3.89 -21.17 -24.29
N GLN A 809 -5.06 -21.30 -23.66
CA GLN A 809 -5.16 -21.80 -22.29
C GLN A 809 -4.62 -23.22 -22.16
N SER A 810 -4.91 -24.09 -23.15
CA SER A 810 -4.36 -25.46 -23.18
C SER A 810 -2.84 -25.52 -23.31
N LEU A 811 -2.21 -24.42 -23.77
CA LEU A 811 -0.77 -24.26 -23.92
C LEU A 811 -0.13 -23.43 -22.79
N GLY A 812 -0.91 -23.14 -21.73
CA GLY A 812 -0.45 -22.38 -20.56
C GLY A 812 -0.45 -20.86 -20.74
N ASN A 813 -1.18 -20.33 -21.73
CA ASN A 813 -1.27 -18.89 -22.01
C ASN A 813 0.12 -18.23 -22.11
N ASP A 814 1.01 -18.79 -22.93
CA ASP A 814 2.41 -18.35 -23.04
C ASP A 814 2.55 -17.13 -23.97
N PHE A 815 2.36 -15.94 -23.39
CA PHE A 815 2.35 -14.68 -24.11
C PHE A 815 3.55 -13.79 -23.74
N ILE A 816 4.06 -13.06 -24.73
CA ILE A 816 4.98 -11.92 -24.52
C ILE A 816 4.33 -10.67 -25.12
N CYS A 817 4.27 -9.62 -24.31
CA CYS A 817 3.69 -8.33 -24.66
C CYS A 817 4.79 -7.27 -24.70
N GLY A 818 4.66 -6.31 -25.62
CA GLY A 818 5.55 -5.16 -25.69
C GLY A 818 4.78 -3.87 -25.52
N LYS A 819 5.40 -2.86 -24.90
CA LYS A 819 4.85 -1.50 -24.82
C LYS A 819 6.00 -0.48 -24.86
N MET A 820 5.85 0.57 -25.66
CA MET A 820 6.82 1.66 -25.65
C MET A 820 6.51 2.62 -24.49
N ILE A 821 7.49 2.82 -23.62
CA ILE A 821 7.51 3.85 -22.59
C ILE A 821 8.16 5.10 -23.20
N ARG A 822 7.62 6.29 -22.90
CA ARG A 822 7.99 7.55 -23.56
C ARG A 822 8.39 8.64 -22.59
#